data_AF-A0A0N0HM00-F1
#
_entry.id   AF-A0A0N0HM00-F1
#
_cell.length_a   1.000
_cell.length_b   1.000
_cell.length_c   1.000
_cell.angle_alpha   90.00
_cell.angle_beta   90.00
_cell.angle_gamma   90.00
#
_symmetry.space_group_name_H-M   'P 1'
#
loop_
_entity.id
_entity.type
_entity.pdbx_description
1 polymer ?
#
loop_
_entity_poly.entity_id
_entity_poly.type
_entity_poly.pdbx_seq_one_letter_code
_entity_poly.pdbx_strand_id
1 'polypeptide(L)'
;MGRDGFISYSHKRDKDLAQALQRGLHALARPWTRRPVLNVFRDTTSLSANHDLWSSILAELEGSRYFIYLASPLAAESRWVRKEIEFWLDNRPPDRFLIAVSDGTVAWDVERSDFDWDRTDALPSVLRGRFPTEPLWVDLTQIRELGHFSLRQADFRDAVATLAAPMHGRTKDELDSRDIQERRIATRLRRGAITGLALLLFTSLAAGGFAWEQRGEALARARVSASQALAARSLELADTDPRKAAQFALYADQVEPTGESAQALAQAVEANGSVVRHFQGGKDELADFRGAATAPQSHVAMSRDGGTLAYYSDLGDRLVHLYDIRADREMRSLPTNGGLAQNGSAPLLSRDGRTLALEAAYNRIEIWDVRQARLLRTIRASRGEDLAEAGKRLRSFALSGDGRWTAATYYAPAPARQELLLGIWDTRTGRPLFQGAAESEHVSLVFQDEDERLVAVDAAARSTRIYDLTLRRWGKGAAIPGLTTEDAVLHAAEGNPRRALVGSYEQKGTSELWDLVAGRRLVRAATGPVPNAALPADNPDVVVGSHGNAVVLYDAALRRGSTLGAFTWGVTSVAASGDGRWVAAASSDGAVSLYSAPKASASGVKIPKGVQFTRDGRLAYRSSWQEKRTELWLVVEGGLRRLGEIPRAVNAQDGAIAVNRNGTRAALYEDNGALSLWDPRTGRRVDWTLRYDRTPRLSPASLYFLADNVHVVSESSEGILKIDTRTWDVAAVVGEKGDYGLLGMSGDRQTLAAADENLGDIVVWRWSAEESRFRQTRTAAAAGTSARLLGVAVSHAGEKVATVDADSRLTILDTGTGHVVTSSVGAGQGLASVFFSRDARLLAQPFGSGEDSGIGLWDTATGDALGTWSLAAQGAAGPDTPVEVVQAPDGGILSLGGDGSLVRRQLGASEWRATLCSLVAEPLPEEDYDRYLSDLDVTAPCPSR
;
A
#
# COMPACT_ATOMS: atom_id res chain seq x y z
N MET A 1 -44.55 65.99 -32.94
CA MET A 1 -44.49 64.87 -33.90
C MET A 1 -45.86 64.77 -34.53
N GLY A 2 -45.99 64.94 -35.85
CA GLY A 2 -47.28 64.86 -36.53
C GLY A 2 -47.94 63.50 -36.32
N ARG A 3 -49.27 63.47 -36.27
CA ARG A 3 -50.04 62.24 -36.16
C ARG A 3 -50.31 61.68 -37.55
N ASP A 4 -50.24 60.37 -37.70
CA ASP A 4 -50.47 59.73 -38.99
C ASP A 4 -51.95 59.60 -39.31
N GLY A 5 -52.83 59.51 -38.29
CA GLY A 5 -54.27 59.52 -38.49
C GLY A 5 -55.08 59.94 -37.27
N PHE A 6 -56.32 60.39 -37.49
CA PHE A 6 -57.31 60.72 -36.48
C PHE A 6 -58.57 59.87 -36.68
N ILE A 7 -59.03 59.14 -35.65
CA ILE A 7 -60.26 58.33 -35.71
C ILE A 7 -61.41 59.08 -35.03
N SER A 8 -62.45 59.38 -35.80
CA SER A 8 -63.74 59.94 -35.32
C SER A 8 -64.84 58.87 -35.37
N TYR A 9 -65.61 58.73 -34.29
CA TYR A 9 -66.61 57.66 -34.15
C TYR A 9 -67.69 57.97 -33.11
N SER A 10 -68.77 57.18 -33.09
CA SER A 10 -69.80 57.26 -32.04
C SER A 10 -69.36 56.56 -30.75
N HIS A 11 -69.13 57.32 -29.69
CA HIS A 11 -68.76 56.76 -28.37
C HIS A 11 -69.80 55.84 -27.74
N LYS A 12 -71.07 55.95 -28.15
CA LYS A 12 -72.14 55.10 -27.61
C LYS A 12 -72.04 53.64 -28.10
N ARG A 13 -71.39 53.40 -29.24
CA ARG A 13 -71.45 52.08 -29.90
C ARG A 13 -70.10 51.55 -30.34
N ASP A 14 -69.24 52.38 -30.94
CA ASP A 14 -68.08 51.88 -31.69
C ASP A 14 -66.76 51.95 -30.91
N LYS A 15 -66.82 52.07 -29.57
CA LYS A 15 -65.66 52.28 -28.68
C LYS A 15 -64.63 51.14 -28.75
N ASP A 16 -65.10 49.90 -28.68
CA ASP A 16 -64.21 48.73 -28.66
C ASP A 16 -63.59 48.49 -30.04
N LEU A 17 -64.39 48.65 -31.11
CA LEU A 17 -63.91 48.56 -32.49
C LEU A 17 -62.89 49.66 -32.81
N ALA A 18 -63.14 50.92 -32.42
CA ALA A 18 -62.20 52.01 -32.59
C ALA A 18 -60.88 51.78 -31.81
N GLN A 19 -60.95 51.18 -30.61
CA GLN A 19 -59.75 50.83 -29.85
C GLN A 19 -58.94 49.73 -30.52
N ALA A 20 -59.62 48.70 -31.01
CA ALA A 20 -59.00 47.60 -31.73
C ALA A 20 -58.35 48.08 -33.02
N LEU A 21 -59.06 48.91 -33.79
CA LEU A 21 -58.57 49.51 -35.03
C LEU A 21 -57.31 50.34 -34.78
N GLN A 22 -57.31 51.19 -33.74
CA GLN A 22 -56.12 51.96 -33.35
C GLN A 22 -54.92 51.05 -33.01
N ARG A 23 -55.12 50.01 -32.18
CA ARG A 23 -54.05 49.07 -31.84
C ARG A 23 -53.56 48.29 -33.06
N GLY A 24 -54.47 47.92 -33.95
CA GLY A 24 -54.17 47.24 -35.21
C GLY A 24 -53.27 48.11 -36.10
N LEU A 25 -53.65 49.36 -36.31
CA LEU A 25 -52.88 50.34 -37.09
C LEU A 25 -51.49 50.63 -36.47
N HIS A 26 -51.37 50.65 -35.14
CA HIS A 26 -50.07 50.79 -34.46
C HIS A 26 -49.17 49.56 -34.58
N ALA A 27 -49.75 48.36 -34.67
CA ALA A 27 -49.02 47.10 -34.62
C ALA A 27 -48.64 46.57 -36.01
N LEU A 28 -49.41 46.92 -37.05
CA LEU A 28 -49.16 46.47 -38.42
C LEU A 28 -47.86 47.10 -38.98
N ALA A 29 -47.07 46.32 -39.72
CA ALA A 29 -45.85 46.75 -40.41
C ALA A 29 -44.69 47.29 -39.52
N ARG A 30 -44.49 46.73 -38.32
CA ARG A 30 -43.39 47.08 -37.41
C ARG A 30 -42.06 46.40 -37.81
N PRO A 31 -41.05 47.12 -38.34
CA PRO A 31 -39.74 46.52 -38.65
C PRO A 31 -38.98 46.22 -37.34
N TRP A 32 -38.30 45.07 -37.23
CA TRP A 32 -37.52 44.74 -36.02
C TRP A 32 -36.40 45.78 -35.76
N THR A 33 -35.87 46.43 -36.80
CA THR A 33 -34.65 47.24 -36.72
C THR A 33 -34.85 48.77 -36.68
N ARG A 34 -36.07 49.33 -36.85
CA ARG A 34 -36.37 50.78 -36.73
C ARG A 34 -37.82 51.05 -36.28
N ARG A 35 -38.07 52.17 -35.58
CA ARG A 35 -39.43 52.64 -35.24
C ARG A 35 -40.00 53.56 -36.34
N PRO A 36 -40.97 53.09 -37.13
CA PRO A 36 -42.12 53.89 -37.50
C PRO A 36 -43.38 53.14 -37.07
N VAL A 37 -43.95 53.54 -35.94
CA VAL A 37 -45.30 53.13 -35.52
C VAL A 37 -46.22 54.22 -36.07
N LEU A 38 -47.27 53.86 -36.84
CA LEU A 38 -48.29 54.84 -37.21
C LEU A 38 -48.84 55.47 -35.93
N ASN A 39 -48.68 56.79 -35.75
CA ASN A 39 -49.18 57.47 -34.57
C ASN A 39 -50.62 57.90 -34.80
N VAL A 40 -51.55 56.96 -34.65
CA VAL A 40 -52.99 57.20 -34.81
C VAL A 40 -53.62 57.61 -33.50
N PHE A 41 -54.26 58.77 -33.49
CA PHE A 41 -55.08 59.21 -32.37
C PHE A 41 -56.55 58.88 -32.58
N ARG A 42 -57.24 58.72 -31.47
CA ARG A 42 -58.65 58.39 -31.41
C ARG A 42 -59.30 59.41 -30.50
N ASP A 43 -60.41 60.00 -30.93
CA ASP A 43 -61.22 60.84 -30.05
C ASP A 43 -61.69 60.00 -28.84
N THR A 44 -61.49 60.47 -27.62
CA THR A 44 -61.92 59.76 -26.39
C THR A 44 -62.89 60.58 -25.56
N THR A 45 -63.47 61.64 -26.12
CA THR A 45 -64.27 62.62 -25.38
C THR A 45 -65.63 62.10 -24.90
N SER A 46 -65.64 61.55 -23.69
CA SER A 46 -66.85 61.51 -22.87
C SER A 46 -67.15 62.91 -22.31
N LEU A 47 -68.14 63.60 -22.92
CA LEU A 47 -68.93 64.72 -22.38
C LEU A 47 -68.38 65.41 -21.10
N SER A 48 -67.70 66.55 -21.27
CA SER A 48 -67.66 67.60 -20.24
C SER A 48 -67.54 68.99 -20.88
N ALA A 49 -68.30 69.94 -20.34
CA ALA A 49 -68.51 71.29 -20.86
C ALA A 49 -67.30 72.21 -20.58
N ASN A 50 -66.15 71.93 -21.21
CA ASN A 50 -64.93 72.72 -21.07
C ASN A 50 -64.43 73.20 -22.44
N HIS A 51 -64.25 74.52 -22.61
CA HIS A 51 -63.87 75.14 -23.89
C HIS A 51 -62.45 74.71 -24.34
N ASP A 52 -61.56 74.38 -23.40
CA ASP A 52 -60.18 73.96 -23.66
C ASP A 52 -60.06 72.58 -24.34
N LEU A 53 -61.07 71.72 -24.18
CA LEU A 53 -61.05 70.36 -24.73
C LEU A 53 -61.17 70.39 -26.26
N TRP A 54 -62.02 71.26 -26.80
CA TRP A 54 -62.21 71.39 -28.24
C TRP A 54 -60.95 71.92 -28.94
N SER A 55 -60.24 72.88 -28.35
CA SER A 55 -58.94 73.35 -28.88
C SER A 55 -57.87 72.26 -28.90
N SER A 56 -57.90 71.33 -27.93
CA SER A 56 -56.96 70.20 -27.93
C SER A 56 -57.26 69.19 -29.05
N ILE A 57 -58.54 68.90 -29.32
CA ILE A 57 -58.95 68.02 -30.41
C ILE A 57 -58.64 68.66 -31.76
N LEU A 58 -58.91 69.97 -31.91
CA LEU A 58 -58.57 70.72 -33.12
C LEU A 58 -57.07 70.72 -33.40
N ALA A 59 -56.22 70.96 -32.40
CA ALA A 59 -54.76 70.92 -32.56
C ALA A 59 -54.28 69.54 -33.05
N GLU A 60 -54.94 68.50 -32.57
CA GLU A 60 -54.61 67.12 -32.91
C GLU A 60 -55.16 66.65 -34.26
N LEU A 61 -56.32 67.18 -34.64
CA LEU A 61 -56.95 66.96 -35.95
C LEU A 61 -56.21 67.77 -37.03
N GLU A 62 -55.73 68.97 -36.71
CA GLU A 62 -54.83 69.78 -37.55
C GLU A 62 -53.47 69.08 -37.75
N GLY A 63 -52.93 68.46 -36.70
CA GLY A 63 -51.68 67.71 -36.73
C GLY A 63 -51.75 66.31 -37.37
N SER A 64 -52.94 65.85 -37.80
CA SER A 64 -53.17 64.51 -38.36
C SER A 64 -53.10 64.50 -39.89
N ARG A 65 -52.44 63.48 -40.46
CA ARG A 65 -52.28 63.34 -41.92
C ARG A 65 -53.50 62.74 -42.61
N TYR A 66 -54.18 61.79 -41.97
CA TYR A 66 -55.39 61.13 -42.46
C TYR A 66 -56.52 61.26 -41.43
N PHE A 67 -57.76 61.30 -41.92
CA PHE A 67 -58.96 61.26 -41.10
C PHE A 67 -59.68 59.93 -41.35
N ILE A 68 -59.97 59.18 -40.30
CA ILE A 68 -60.64 57.88 -40.36
C ILE A 68 -62.01 58.05 -39.70
N TYR A 69 -63.05 58.04 -40.50
CA TYR A 69 -64.42 58.11 -40.04
C TYR A 69 -64.99 56.71 -39.84
N LEU A 70 -65.28 56.35 -38.59
CA LEU A 70 -65.99 55.11 -38.28
C LEU A 70 -67.50 55.36 -38.44
N ALA A 71 -67.99 55.06 -39.64
CA ALA A 71 -69.33 55.36 -40.09
C ALA A 71 -70.37 54.44 -39.43
N SER A 72 -71.41 55.06 -38.87
CA SER A 72 -72.63 54.42 -38.37
C SER A 72 -73.75 55.45 -38.36
N PRO A 73 -75.04 55.05 -38.39
CA PRO A 73 -76.15 56.00 -38.30
C PRO A 73 -76.08 56.89 -37.05
N LEU A 74 -75.62 56.32 -35.93
CA LEU A 74 -75.39 57.05 -34.69
C LEU A 74 -74.23 58.05 -34.77
N ALA A 75 -73.18 57.75 -35.55
CA ALA A 75 -72.08 58.67 -35.78
C ALA A 75 -72.50 59.82 -36.71
N ALA A 76 -73.33 59.55 -37.72
CA ALA A 76 -73.88 60.55 -38.65
C ALA A 76 -74.78 61.59 -37.94
N GLU A 77 -75.51 61.17 -36.91
CA GLU A 77 -76.35 62.06 -36.09
C GLU A 77 -75.55 62.85 -35.04
N SER A 78 -74.32 62.42 -34.71
CA SER A 78 -73.51 63.02 -33.65
C SER A 78 -73.05 64.43 -34.02
N ARG A 79 -73.42 65.41 -33.18
CA ARG A 79 -73.01 66.82 -33.34
C ARG A 79 -71.49 67.03 -33.31
N TRP A 80 -70.75 66.18 -32.60
CA TRP A 80 -69.31 66.33 -32.41
C TRP A 80 -68.54 65.76 -33.60
N VAL A 81 -68.89 64.54 -34.01
CA VAL A 81 -68.38 63.91 -35.25
C VAL A 81 -68.64 64.82 -36.45
N ARG A 82 -69.84 65.43 -36.53
CA ARG A 82 -70.16 66.39 -37.60
C ARG A 82 -69.21 67.58 -37.62
N LYS A 83 -68.90 68.18 -36.47
CA LYS A 83 -67.96 69.31 -36.38
C LYS A 83 -66.53 68.92 -36.77
N GLU A 84 -66.09 67.72 -36.41
CA GLU A 84 -64.76 67.20 -36.78
C GLU A 84 -64.66 66.96 -38.30
N ILE A 85 -65.71 66.41 -38.90
CA ILE A 85 -65.81 66.22 -40.34
C ILE A 85 -65.85 67.56 -41.07
N GLU A 86 -66.69 68.50 -40.62
CA GLU A 86 -66.76 69.87 -41.18
C GLU A 86 -65.39 70.53 -41.15
N PHE A 87 -64.71 70.51 -40.00
CA PHE A 87 -63.37 71.06 -39.88
C PHE A 87 -62.38 70.40 -40.84
N TRP A 88 -62.40 69.06 -40.97
CA TRP A 88 -61.50 68.38 -41.89
C TRP A 88 -61.74 68.82 -43.33
N LEU A 89 -63.00 68.80 -43.78
CA LEU A 89 -63.36 69.15 -45.16
C LEU A 89 -63.05 70.61 -45.52
N ASP A 90 -63.11 71.50 -44.53
CA ASP A 90 -62.83 72.92 -44.76
C ASP A 90 -61.32 73.25 -44.73
N ASN A 91 -60.48 72.39 -44.14
CA ASN A 91 -59.05 72.65 -43.93
C ASN A 91 -58.08 71.64 -44.56
N ARG A 92 -58.58 70.51 -45.06
CA ARG A 92 -57.79 69.39 -45.58
C ARG A 92 -58.46 68.77 -46.81
N PRO A 93 -57.68 68.17 -47.72
CA PRO A 93 -58.24 67.57 -48.92
C PRO A 93 -59.02 66.28 -48.60
N PRO A 94 -60.09 65.98 -49.36
CA PRO A 94 -60.94 64.81 -49.12
C PRO A 94 -60.28 63.47 -49.49
N ASP A 95 -59.19 63.46 -50.26
CA ASP A 95 -58.42 62.26 -50.64
C ASP A 95 -57.77 61.54 -49.44
N ARG A 96 -57.64 62.22 -48.29
CA ARG A 96 -57.11 61.67 -47.04
C ARG A 96 -58.18 61.34 -46.01
N PHE A 97 -59.45 61.30 -46.45
CA PHE A 97 -60.59 60.90 -45.64
C PHE A 97 -60.92 59.43 -45.93
N LEU A 98 -60.70 58.58 -44.93
CA LEU A 98 -60.93 57.14 -45.00
C LEU A 98 -62.20 56.80 -44.25
N ILE A 99 -63.04 55.93 -44.81
CA ILE A 99 -64.30 55.54 -44.20
C ILE A 99 -64.20 54.08 -43.74
N ALA A 100 -64.64 53.80 -42.53
CA ALA A 100 -64.74 52.46 -41.98
C ALA A 100 -66.19 52.25 -41.54
N VAL A 101 -66.97 51.47 -42.26
CA VAL A 101 -68.41 51.28 -42.01
C VAL A 101 -68.57 50.28 -40.88
N SER A 102 -68.88 50.78 -39.69
CA SER A 102 -69.12 49.96 -38.50
C SER A 102 -70.57 49.49 -38.37
N ASP A 103 -71.51 50.22 -38.97
CA ASP A 103 -72.95 49.95 -38.95
C ASP A 103 -73.65 50.69 -40.08
N GLY A 104 -74.85 50.24 -40.43
CA GLY A 104 -75.64 50.85 -41.50
C GLY A 104 -75.11 50.50 -42.89
N THR A 105 -75.61 51.24 -43.89
CA THR A 105 -75.35 51.00 -45.30
C THR A 105 -74.68 52.24 -45.90
N VAL A 106 -73.67 52.01 -46.74
CA VAL A 106 -73.05 53.03 -47.59
C VAL A 106 -73.12 52.54 -49.03
N ALA A 107 -73.64 53.37 -49.92
CA ALA A 107 -73.72 53.08 -51.34
C ALA A 107 -73.22 54.30 -52.13
N TRP A 108 -72.29 54.08 -53.05
CA TRP A 108 -71.82 55.11 -53.96
C TRP A 108 -72.60 55.06 -55.28
N ASP A 109 -73.06 56.22 -55.76
CA ASP A 109 -73.73 56.36 -57.06
C ASP A 109 -72.71 56.90 -58.08
N VAL A 110 -72.28 56.02 -58.99
CA VAL A 110 -71.29 56.33 -60.02
C VAL A 110 -71.82 57.38 -61.01
N GLU A 111 -73.12 57.39 -61.31
CA GLU A 111 -73.72 58.34 -62.25
C GLU A 111 -73.81 59.74 -61.65
N ARG A 112 -74.09 59.83 -60.34
CA ARG A 112 -74.17 61.10 -59.61
C ARG A 112 -72.81 61.63 -59.12
N SER A 113 -71.76 60.79 -59.16
CA SER A 113 -70.45 61.09 -58.57
C SER A 113 -70.55 61.56 -57.12
N ASP A 114 -71.48 60.97 -56.36
CA ASP A 114 -71.72 61.21 -54.94
C ASP A 114 -72.33 59.94 -54.31
N PHE A 115 -72.47 59.92 -52.99
CA PHE A 115 -73.18 58.83 -52.31
C PHE A 115 -74.65 58.76 -52.73
N ASP A 116 -75.19 57.54 -52.84
CA ASP A 116 -76.62 57.30 -52.96
C ASP A 116 -77.25 57.59 -51.59
N TRP A 117 -77.71 58.82 -51.42
CA TRP A 117 -78.32 59.30 -50.19
C TRP A 117 -79.69 58.69 -49.89
N ASP A 118 -80.30 57.97 -50.85
CA ASP A 118 -81.55 57.23 -50.61
C ASP A 118 -81.26 55.86 -49.96
N ARG A 119 -80.04 55.33 -50.12
CA ARG A 119 -79.59 54.04 -49.56
C ARG A 119 -78.54 54.16 -48.46
N THR A 120 -77.91 55.33 -48.31
CA THR A 120 -76.83 55.56 -47.35
C THR A 120 -77.35 56.20 -46.06
N ASP A 121 -77.24 55.49 -44.95
CA ASP A 121 -77.67 55.95 -43.61
C ASP A 121 -76.49 56.11 -42.62
N ALA A 122 -75.30 55.61 -42.95
CA ALA A 122 -74.13 55.63 -42.06
C ALA A 122 -73.28 56.91 -42.16
N LEU A 123 -73.56 57.77 -43.16
CA LEU A 123 -72.81 58.99 -43.44
C LEU A 123 -73.62 60.25 -43.11
N PRO A 124 -73.00 61.28 -42.49
CA PRO A 124 -73.67 62.56 -42.28
C PRO A 124 -73.87 63.30 -43.60
N SER A 125 -75.02 63.97 -43.74
CA SER A 125 -75.40 64.73 -44.94
C SER A 125 -74.42 65.84 -45.35
N VAL A 126 -73.51 66.24 -44.45
CA VAL A 126 -72.44 67.22 -44.73
C VAL A 126 -71.41 66.74 -45.76
N LEU A 127 -71.35 65.44 -46.04
CA LEU A 127 -70.45 64.86 -47.05
C LEU A 127 -71.02 64.93 -48.48
N ARG A 128 -72.28 65.37 -48.65
CA ARG A 128 -72.95 65.48 -49.95
C ARG A 128 -72.18 66.39 -50.91
N GLY A 129 -71.78 65.85 -52.06
CA GLY A 129 -71.05 66.55 -53.12
C GLY A 129 -69.61 66.95 -52.75
N ARG A 130 -69.02 66.37 -51.70
CA ARG A 130 -67.68 66.75 -51.21
C ARG A 130 -66.53 65.90 -51.79
N PHE A 131 -66.83 64.74 -52.39
CA PHE A 131 -65.83 63.84 -52.97
C PHE A 131 -65.89 63.85 -54.50
N PRO A 132 -64.77 64.07 -55.21
CA PRO A 132 -64.75 64.09 -56.68
C PRO A 132 -64.80 62.69 -57.31
N THR A 133 -64.42 61.65 -56.55
CA THR A 133 -64.44 60.23 -56.92
C THR A 133 -64.75 59.40 -55.67
N GLU A 134 -65.15 58.14 -55.85
CA GLU A 134 -65.47 57.25 -54.72
C GLU A 134 -64.30 57.20 -53.71
N PRO A 135 -64.53 57.57 -52.44
CA PRO A 135 -63.49 57.52 -51.41
C PRO A 135 -63.24 56.08 -50.95
N LEU A 136 -62.06 55.80 -50.39
CA LEU A 136 -61.76 54.48 -49.83
C LEU A 136 -62.63 54.22 -48.61
N TRP A 137 -63.52 53.23 -48.70
CA TRP A 137 -64.30 52.75 -47.57
C TRP A 137 -64.15 51.24 -47.36
N VAL A 138 -64.16 50.81 -46.10
CA VAL A 138 -64.04 49.40 -45.71
C VAL A 138 -65.22 49.01 -44.84
N ASP A 139 -65.85 47.89 -45.15
CA ASP A 139 -66.95 47.35 -44.36
C ASP A 139 -66.42 46.57 -43.14
N LEU A 140 -66.78 47.01 -41.94
CA LEU A 140 -66.44 46.40 -40.65
C LEU A 140 -67.67 45.83 -39.93
N THR A 141 -68.85 45.83 -40.56
CA THR A 141 -70.12 45.44 -39.92
C THR A 141 -70.07 44.01 -39.39
N GLN A 142 -69.66 43.05 -40.23
CA GLN A 142 -69.51 41.63 -39.84
C GLN A 142 -68.44 41.43 -38.76
N ILE A 143 -67.32 42.14 -38.84
CA ILE A 143 -66.22 42.02 -37.86
C ILE A 143 -66.66 42.52 -36.48
N ARG A 144 -67.47 43.59 -36.45
CA ARG A 144 -68.08 44.13 -35.24
C ARG A 144 -69.09 43.15 -34.64
N GLU A 145 -69.98 42.57 -35.45
CA GLU A 145 -70.98 41.60 -35.00
C GLU A 145 -70.35 40.34 -34.38
N LEU A 146 -69.25 39.85 -34.96
CA LEU A 146 -68.51 38.69 -34.46
C LEU A 146 -67.62 39.00 -33.23
N GLY A 147 -67.39 40.28 -32.89
CA GLY A 147 -66.55 40.69 -31.76
C GLY A 147 -65.07 40.30 -31.89
N HIS A 148 -64.60 40.15 -33.13
CA HIS A 148 -63.34 39.49 -33.48
C HIS A 148 -62.26 40.52 -33.83
N PHE A 149 -61.64 41.08 -32.78
CA PHE A 149 -60.80 42.28 -32.84
C PHE A 149 -59.28 41.99 -32.75
N SER A 150 -58.77 41.04 -33.55
CA SER A 150 -57.36 40.62 -33.48
C SER A 150 -56.69 40.51 -34.86
N LEU A 151 -55.45 40.99 -34.98
CA LEU A 151 -54.63 40.83 -36.20
C LEU A 151 -54.31 39.37 -36.56
N ARG A 152 -54.71 38.39 -35.72
CA ARG A 152 -54.62 36.96 -36.04
C ARG A 152 -55.76 36.47 -36.93
N GLN A 153 -56.87 37.21 -36.99
CA GLN A 153 -58.02 36.88 -37.84
C GLN A 153 -57.84 37.55 -39.20
N ALA A 154 -58.13 36.79 -40.26
CA ALA A 154 -57.91 37.24 -41.63
C ALA A 154 -58.70 38.51 -41.94
N ASP A 155 -60.00 38.52 -41.66
CA ASP A 155 -60.91 39.61 -42.04
C ASP A 155 -60.59 40.94 -41.34
N PHE A 156 -60.29 40.90 -40.03
CA PHE A 156 -59.88 42.11 -39.30
C PHE A 156 -58.49 42.60 -39.72
N ARG A 157 -57.53 41.70 -39.97
CA ARG A 157 -56.21 42.08 -40.48
C ARG A 157 -56.31 42.71 -41.86
N ASP A 158 -57.15 42.15 -42.73
CA ASP A 158 -57.40 42.61 -44.09
C ASP A 158 -57.96 44.04 -44.11
N ALA A 159 -58.95 44.30 -43.26
CA ALA A 159 -59.54 45.62 -43.10
C ALA A 159 -58.55 46.65 -42.54
N VAL A 160 -57.78 46.29 -41.51
CA VAL A 160 -56.73 47.15 -40.94
C VAL A 160 -55.62 47.42 -41.97
N ALA A 161 -55.21 46.42 -42.75
CA ALA A 161 -54.21 46.57 -43.80
C ALA A 161 -54.69 47.50 -44.92
N THR A 162 -55.97 47.40 -45.30
CA THR A 162 -56.59 48.26 -46.33
C THR A 162 -56.62 49.72 -45.88
N LEU A 163 -56.92 49.99 -44.61
CA LEU A 163 -56.88 51.35 -44.04
C LEU A 163 -55.44 51.86 -43.82
N ALA A 164 -54.48 50.97 -43.52
CA ALA A 164 -53.09 51.34 -43.30
C ALA A 164 -52.27 51.58 -44.58
N ALA A 165 -52.65 50.95 -45.70
CA ALA A 165 -51.92 51.03 -46.97
C ALA A 165 -51.71 52.48 -47.47
N PRO A 166 -52.78 53.31 -47.55
CA PRO A 166 -52.64 54.72 -47.90
C PRO A 166 -51.76 55.50 -46.92
N MET A 167 -51.83 55.17 -45.63
CA MET A 167 -51.07 55.85 -44.57
C MET A 167 -49.56 55.57 -44.66
N HIS A 168 -49.20 54.36 -45.07
CA HIS A 168 -47.81 53.96 -45.33
C HIS A 168 -47.30 54.33 -46.74
N GLY A 169 -48.18 54.76 -47.65
CA GLY A 169 -47.85 55.02 -49.06
C GLY A 169 -47.45 53.76 -49.83
N ARG A 170 -48.05 52.62 -49.49
CA ARG A 170 -47.72 51.28 -50.03
C ARG A 170 -48.97 50.52 -50.43
N THR A 171 -48.81 49.48 -51.24
CA THR A 171 -49.93 48.58 -51.58
C THR A 171 -50.21 47.62 -50.42
N LYS A 172 -51.44 47.09 -50.39
CA LYS A 172 -51.88 46.10 -49.39
C LYS A 172 -51.00 44.85 -49.39
N ASP A 173 -50.66 44.32 -50.57
CA ASP A 173 -49.84 43.11 -50.75
C ASP A 173 -48.40 43.28 -50.25
N GLU A 174 -47.84 44.49 -50.34
CA GLU A 174 -46.51 44.84 -49.84
C GLU A 174 -46.44 44.85 -48.30
N LEU A 175 -47.54 45.18 -47.62
CA LEU A 175 -47.59 45.20 -46.15
C LEU A 175 -47.69 43.78 -45.57
N ASP A 176 -48.36 42.85 -46.25
CA ASP A 176 -48.51 41.47 -45.77
C ASP A 176 -47.29 40.56 -46.04
N SER A 177 -46.56 40.79 -47.13
CA SER A 177 -45.44 39.93 -47.54
C SER A 177 -44.20 40.03 -46.64
N ARG A 178 -43.99 41.17 -45.96
CA ARG A 178 -42.73 41.48 -45.24
C ARG A 178 -42.66 40.89 -43.82
N ASP A 179 -43.80 40.73 -43.14
CA ASP A 179 -43.90 40.21 -41.75
C ASP A 179 -43.57 38.70 -41.66
N ILE A 180 -43.79 37.95 -42.75
CA ILE A 180 -43.49 36.51 -42.83
C ILE A 180 -42.00 36.26 -43.09
N GLN A 181 -41.36 37.10 -43.91
CA GLN A 181 -39.96 36.88 -44.33
C GLN A 181 -38.97 37.23 -43.21
N GLU A 182 -39.18 38.33 -42.48
CA GLU A 182 -38.28 38.78 -41.41
C GLU A 182 -38.30 37.84 -40.20
N ARG A 183 -39.47 37.28 -39.83
CA ARG A 183 -39.59 36.31 -38.73
C ARG A 183 -38.90 34.97 -39.04
N ARG A 184 -38.92 34.53 -40.30
CA ARG A 184 -38.28 33.27 -40.73
C ARG A 184 -36.76 33.33 -40.61
N ILE A 185 -36.15 34.45 -40.98
CA ILE A 185 -34.69 34.63 -40.92
C ILE A 185 -34.21 34.70 -39.46
N ALA A 186 -34.88 35.50 -38.62
CA ALA A 186 -34.52 35.61 -37.19
C ALA A 186 -34.62 34.26 -36.46
N THR A 187 -35.64 33.46 -36.76
CA THR A 187 -35.82 32.13 -36.17
C THR A 187 -34.74 31.15 -36.62
N ARG A 188 -34.32 31.22 -37.90
CA ARG A 188 -33.20 30.40 -38.42
C ARG A 188 -31.86 30.76 -37.80
N LEU A 189 -31.54 32.05 -37.68
CA LEU A 189 -30.30 32.51 -37.04
C LEU A 189 -30.25 32.13 -35.56
N ARG A 190 -31.35 32.32 -34.81
CA ARG A 190 -31.44 31.90 -33.40
C ARG A 190 -31.29 30.39 -33.25
N ARG A 191 -31.94 29.59 -34.08
CA ARG A 191 -31.77 28.12 -34.05
C ARG A 191 -30.34 27.73 -34.40
N GLY A 192 -29.74 28.32 -35.44
CA GLY A 192 -28.34 28.08 -35.80
C GLY A 192 -27.36 28.43 -34.67
N ALA A 193 -27.56 29.56 -33.99
CA ALA A 193 -26.74 29.97 -32.85
C ALA A 193 -26.90 29.02 -31.65
N ILE A 194 -28.14 28.61 -31.32
CA ILE A 194 -28.40 27.64 -30.25
C ILE A 194 -27.77 26.28 -30.58
N THR A 195 -27.93 25.79 -31.81
CA THR A 195 -27.32 24.53 -32.24
C THR A 195 -25.80 24.63 -32.21
N GLY A 196 -25.20 25.73 -32.67
CA GLY A 196 -23.76 25.96 -32.60
C GLY A 196 -23.23 26.00 -31.17
N LEU A 197 -23.90 26.72 -30.26
CA LEU A 197 -23.53 26.78 -28.85
C LEU A 197 -23.73 25.44 -28.13
N ALA A 198 -24.81 24.70 -28.45
CA ALA A 198 -25.04 23.37 -27.91
C ALA A 198 -23.97 22.37 -28.38
N LEU A 199 -23.58 22.45 -29.66
CA LEU A 199 -22.50 21.64 -30.22
C LEU A 199 -21.17 21.97 -29.53
N LEU A 200 -20.85 23.27 -29.36
CA LEU A 200 -19.65 23.71 -28.66
C LEU A 200 -19.61 23.23 -27.21
N LEU A 201 -20.73 23.39 -26.48
CA LEU A 201 -20.85 22.90 -25.11
C LEU A 201 -20.67 21.38 -25.05
N PHE A 202 -21.32 20.63 -25.96
CA PHE A 202 -21.16 19.19 -26.04
C PHE A 202 -19.71 18.79 -26.30
N THR A 203 -19.04 19.43 -27.27
CA THR A 203 -17.62 19.17 -27.56
C THR A 203 -16.72 19.51 -26.38
N SER A 204 -17.00 20.60 -25.66
CA SER A 204 -16.23 21.01 -24.47
C SER A 204 -16.40 20.02 -23.32
N LEU A 205 -17.61 19.52 -23.08
CA LEU A 205 -17.88 18.51 -22.06
C LEU A 205 -17.25 17.16 -22.42
N ALA A 206 -17.33 16.75 -23.70
CA ALA A 206 -16.70 15.52 -24.18
C ALA A 206 -15.16 15.58 -24.04
N ALA A 207 -14.55 16.71 -24.42
CA ALA A 207 -13.12 16.94 -24.24
C ALA A 207 -12.72 16.97 -22.76
N GLY A 208 -13.54 17.58 -21.89
CA GLY A 208 -13.32 17.58 -20.44
C GLY A 208 -13.40 16.17 -19.83
N GLY A 209 -14.35 15.36 -20.26
CA GLY A 209 -14.47 13.96 -19.85
C GLY A 209 -13.27 13.12 -20.29
N PHE A 210 -12.86 13.25 -21.56
CA PHE A 210 -11.69 12.57 -22.10
C PHE A 210 -10.38 12.98 -21.38
N ALA A 211 -10.20 14.28 -21.11
CA ALA A 211 -9.04 14.76 -20.36
C ALA A 211 -9.03 14.25 -18.90
N TRP A 212 -10.20 14.10 -18.28
CA TRP A 212 -10.31 13.51 -16.94
C TRP A 212 -9.95 12.03 -16.93
N GLU A 213 -10.41 11.27 -17.92
CA GLU A 213 -10.06 9.86 -18.11
C GLU A 213 -8.55 9.69 -18.37
N GLN A 214 -7.97 10.50 -19.26
CA GLN A 214 -6.52 10.51 -19.50
C GLN A 214 -5.71 10.86 -18.26
N ARG A 215 -6.19 11.81 -17.44
CA ARG A 215 -5.56 12.13 -16.15
C ARG A 215 -5.62 10.93 -15.20
N GLY A 216 -6.74 10.21 -15.16
CA GLY A 216 -6.89 8.99 -14.37
C GLY A 216 -5.90 7.90 -14.78
N GLU A 217 -5.78 7.63 -16.08
CA GLU A 217 -4.79 6.69 -16.61
C GLU A 217 -3.34 7.12 -16.33
N ALA A 218 -3.03 8.42 -16.50
CA ALA A 218 -1.70 8.94 -16.24
C ALA A 218 -1.31 8.80 -14.76
N LEU A 219 -2.23 9.07 -13.83
CA LEU A 219 -2.02 8.88 -12.40
C LEU A 219 -1.85 7.40 -12.05
N ALA A 220 -2.64 6.50 -12.65
CA ALA A 220 -2.48 5.06 -12.44
C ALA A 220 -1.10 4.55 -12.90
N ARG A 221 -0.64 4.98 -14.09
CA ARG A 221 0.70 4.64 -14.59
C ARG A 221 1.81 5.23 -13.73
N ALA A 222 1.64 6.47 -13.26
CA ALA A 222 2.60 7.11 -12.35
C ALA A 222 2.73 6.36 -11.02
N ARG A 223 1.61 5.90 -10.43
CA ARG A 223 1.63 5.07 -9.21
C ARG A 223 2.35 3.75 -9.41
N VAL A 224 2.05 3.02 -10.49
CA VAL A 224 2.75 1.76 -10.82
C VAL A 224 4.25 2.00 -10.99
N SER A 225 4.65 3.03 -11.74
CA SER A 225 6.06 3.37 -11.95
C SER A 225 6.77 3.77 -10.66
N ALA A 226 6.11 4.52 -9.77
CA ALA A 226 6.67 4.90 -8.48
C ALA A 226 6.81 3.69 -7.55
N SER A 227 5.81 2.81 -7.50
CA SER A 227 5.87 1.54 -6.75
C SER A 227 7.06 0.67 -7.21
N GLN A 228 7.24 0.50 -8.51
CA GLN A 228 8.36 -0.26 -9.08
C GLN A 228 9.73 0.38 -8.75
N ALA A 229 9.84 1.71 -8.79
CA ALA A 229 11.09 2.40 -8.45
C ALA A 229 11.44 2.24 -6.96
N LEU A 230 10.46 2.37 -6.07
CA LEU A 230 10.62 2.13 -4.63
C LEU A 230 10.99 0.66 -4.35
N ALA A 231 10.31 -0.29 -5.01
CA ALA A 231 10.61 -1.72 -4.89
C ALA A 231 12.06 -2.02 -5.30
N ALA A 232 12.52 -1.51 -6.46
CA ALA A 232 13.90 -1.68 -6.90
C ALA A 232 14.91 -1.13 -5.89
N ARG A 233 14.62 0.04 -5.29
CA ARG A 233 15.48 0.63 -4.26
C ARG A 233 15.51 -0.22 -2.99
N SER A 234 14.39 -0.82 -2.60
CA SER A 234 14.34 -1.78 -1.50
C SER A 234 15.24 -2.99 -1.75
N LEU A 235 15.14 -3.60 -2.93
CA LEU A 235 15.93 -4.80 -3.28
C LEU A 235 17.44 -4.48 -3.28
N GLU A 236 17.85 -3.30 -3.76
CA GLU A 236 19.24 -2.85 -3.75
C GLU A 236 19.80 -2.70 -2.31
N LEU A 237 18.95 -2.22 -1.39
CA LEU A 237 19.33 -1.97 -0.01
C LEU A 237 19.20 -3.19 0.90
N ALA A 238 18.57 -4.28 0.46
CA ALA A 238 18.23 -5.42 1.33
C ALA A 238 19.44 -5.96 2.13
N ASP A 239 20.61 -6.10 1.49
CA ASP A 239 21.81 -6.64 2.15
C ASP A 239 22.66 -5.59 2.90
N THR A 240 22.51 -4.31 2.55
CA THR A 240 23.36 -3.23 3.06
C THR A 240 22.66 -2.40 4.13
N ASP A 241 21.35 -2.18 4.00
CA ASP A 241 20.50 -1.46 4.93
C ASP A 241 19.09 -2.09 4.96
N PRO A 242 18.93 -3.22 5.67
CA PRO A 242 17.65 -3.91 5.82
C PRO A 242 16.53 -3.00 6.33
N ARG A 243 16.86 -2.03 7.19
CA ARG A 243 15.89 -1.10 7.78
C ARG A 243 15.30 -0.20 6.69
N LYS A 244 16.14 0.46 5.89
CA LYS A 244 15.65 1.30 4.78
C LYS A 244 14.96 0.46 3.70
N ALA A 245 15.49 -0.71 3.39
CA ALA A 245 14.83 -1.63 2.47
C ALA A 245 13.37 -1.89 2.88
N ALA A 246 13.12 -2.15 4.18
CA ALA A 246 11.77 -2.30 4.69
C ALA A 246 10.89 -1.06 4.50
N GLN A 247 11.41 0.16 4.69
CA GLN A 247 10.65 1.39 4.44
C GLN A 247 10.27 1.52 2.96
N PHE A 248 11.23 1.33 2.06
CA PHE A 248 10.98 1.38 0.62
C PHE A 248 9.96 0.32 0.18
N ALA A 249 10.07 -0.92 0.68
CA ALA A 249 9.11 -1.99 0.38
C ALA A 249 7.69 -1.68 0.87
N LEU A 250 7.56 -1.15 2.08
CA LEU A 250 6.27 -0.75 2.66
C LEU A 250 5.60 0.36 1.86
N TYR A 251 6.36 1.36 1.41
CA TYR A 251 5.83 2.42 0.56
C TYR A 251 5.53 1.93 -0.87
N ALA A 252 6.35 1.04 -1.45
CA ALA A 252 6.05 0.44 -2.75
C ALA A 252 4.67 -0.23 -2.73
N ASP A 253 4.40 -1.09 -1.75
CA ASP A 253 3.11 -1.76 -1.57
C ASP A 253 1.96 -0.77 -1.32
N GLN A 254 2.21 0.30 -0.56
CA GLN A 254 1.19 1.30 -0.24
C GLN A 254 0.81 2.21 -1.41
N VAL A 255 1.75 2.50 -2.32
CA VAL A 255 1.51 3.34 -3.50
C VAL A 255 0.62 2.62 -4.49
N GLU A 256 1.02 1.40 -4.85
CA GLU A 256 0.28 0.49 -5.73
C GLU A 256 0.87 -0.91 -5.54
N PRO A 257 0.09 -1.90 -5.06
CA PRO A 257 0.57 -3.28 -4.95
C PRO A 257 0.90 -3.85 -6.33
N THR A 258 2.19 -4.07 -6.58
CA THR A 258 2.70 -4.77 -7.78
C THR A 258 3.45 -6.04 -7.38
N GLY A 259 3.77 -6.85 -8.38
CA GLY A 259 4.63 -8.01 -8.23
C GLY A 259 6.01 -7.69 -7.63
N GLU A 260 6.64 -6.64 -8.10
CA GLU A 260 7.94 -6.15 -7.61
C GLU A 260 7.83 -5.64 -6.16
N SER A 261 6.73 -4.96 -5.81
CA SER A 261 6.49 -4.54 -4.43
C SER A 261 6.35 -5.73 -3.47
N ALA A 262 5.73 -6.82 -3.92
CA ALA A 262 5.61 -8.06 -3.15
C ALA A 262 6.98 -8.75 -2.97
N GLN A 263 7.82 -8.76 -4.02
CA GLN A 263 9.21 -9.22 -3.93
C GLN A 263 10.01 -8.40 -2.92
N ALA A 264 9.90 -7.07 -3.00
CA ALA A 264 10.58 -6.15 -2.10
C ALA A 264 10.16 -6.37 -0.64
N LEU A 265 8.86 -6.54 -0.37
CA LEU A 265 8.35 -6.89 0.96
C LEU A 265 8.94 -8.20 1.46
N ALA A 266 8.94 -9.26 0.64
CA ALA A 266 9.48 -10.55 1.03
C ALA A 266 10.97 -10.49 1.36
N GLN A 267 11.76 -9.85 0.50
CA GLN A 267 13.22 -9.75 0.69
C GLN A 267 13.57 -8.85 1.87
N ALA A 268 12.81 -7.77 2.10
CA ALA A 268 12.98 -6.93 3.27
C ALA A 268 12.64 -7.67 4.58
N VAL A 269 11.62 -8.56 4.58
CA VAL A 269 11.33 -9.40 5.75
C VAL A 269 12.49 -10.35 6.05
N GLU A 270 13.08 -10.96 5.03
CA GLU A 270 14.24 -11.83 5.23
C GLU A 270 15.46 -11.08 5.73
N ALA A 271 15.79 -9.94 5.12
CA ALA A 271 16.92 -9.11 5.52
C ALA A 271 16.82 -8.65 6.99
N ASN A 272 15.59 -8.51 7.50
CA ASN A 272 15.29 -8.20 8.89
C ASN A 272 14.96 -9.44 9.74
N GLY A 273 15.14 -10.66 9.23
CA GLY A 273 14.65 -11.88 9.87
C GLY A 273 15.28 -12.21 11.23
N SER A 274 16.48 -11.69 11.50
CA SER A 274 17.10 -11.80 12.83
C SER A 274 16.91 -10.53 13.67
N VAL A 275 16.35 -9.45 13.12
CA VAL A 275 16.12 -8.19 13.83
C VAL A 275 14.90 -8.34 14.73
N VAL A 276 15.09 -7.96 15.99
CA VAL A 276 14.01 -7.93 16.99
C VAL A 276 13.46 -6.51 17.09
N ARG A 277 14.35 -5.51 17.06
CA ARG A 277 13.98 -4.10 17.13
C ARG A 277 15.10 -3.22 16.58
N HIS A 278 14.71 -2.20 15.83
CA HIS A 278 15.54 -1.01 15.59
C HIS A 278 15.18 0.04 16.65
N PHE A 279 16.17 0.51 17.40
CA PHE A 279 15.97 1.53 18.44
C PHE A 279 16.17 2.95 17.93
N GLN A 280 17.13 3.11 17.01
CA GLN A 280 17.47 4.41 16.46
C GLN A 280 17.87 4.26 15.00
N GLY A 281 17.39 5.18 14.16
CA GLY A 281 17.78 5.29 12.76
C GLY A 281 19.11 6.03 12.58
N GLY A 282 19.86 5.63 11.57
CA GLY A 282 21.06 6.35 11.16
C GLY A 282 20.70 7.70 10.52
N LYS A 283 21.61 8.67 10.61
CA LYS A 283 21.50 9.93 9.85
C LYS A 283 22.17 9.80 8.48
N ASP A 284 21.51 10.36 7.46
CA ASP A 284 21.91 10.18 6.06
C ASP A 284 22.98 11.16 5.58
N GLU A 285 23.03 12.37 6.15
CA GLU A 285 23.98 13.39 5.74
C GLU A 285 25.23 13.45 6.62
N LEU A 286 26.39 13.29 5.99
CA LEU A 286 27.69 13.61 6.59
C LEU A 286 27.88 15.10 6.87
N ALA A 287 27.03 16.01 6.38
CA ALA A 287 27.28 17.45 6.45
C ALA A 287 27.13 18.04 7.87
N ASP A 288 26.39 17.37 8.76
CA ASP A 288 26.36 17.68 10.20
C ASP A 288 27.66 17.28 10.95
N PHE A 289 28.62 16.72 10.23
CA PHE A 289 29.94 16.34 10.72
C PHE A 289 30.79 17.59 11.04
N ARG A 290 30.69 18.07 12.29
CA ARG A 290 31.74 18.90 12.89
C ARG A 290 32.98 18.02 13.07
N GLY A 291 33.90 18.12 12.12
CA GLY A 291 34.98 17.16 11.93
C GLY A 291 35.77 16.74 13.18
N ALA A 292 36.03 15.44 13.26
CA ALA A 292 37.24 14.88 13.87
C ALA A 292 37.43 13.44 13.38
N ALA A 293 38.62 13.14 12.89
CA ALA A 293 39.03 11.85 12.33
C ALA A 293 39.31 10.77 13.40
N THR A 294 38.57 10.70 14.51
CA THR A 294 38.85 9.70 15.56
C THR A 294 37.61 9.26 16.32
N ALA A 295 37.33 7.94 16.29
CA ALA A 295 36.51 7.05 17.13
C ALA A 295 34.95 6.97 16.98
N PRO A 296 34.35 5.82 17.36
CA PRO A 296 32.97 5.47 17.02
C PRO A 296 31.90 6.31 17.73
N GLN A 297 30.89 6.69 16.96
CA GLN A 297 29.81 7.62 17.31
C GLN A 297 28.70 7.01 18.19
N SER A 298 28.65 5.69 18.33
CA SER A 298 27.60 5.00 19.08
C SER A 298 28.10 3.72 19.73
N HIS A 299 27.55 3.42 20.90
CA HIS A 299 27.96 2.28 21.72
C HIS A 299 26.77 1.55 22.31
N VAL A 300 26.91 0.23 22.45
CA VAL A 300 25.93 -0.66 23.07
C VAL A 300 26.58 -1.46 24.19
N ALA A 301 25.79 -1.79 25.21
CA ALA A 301 26.16 -2.69 26.29
C ALA A 301 24.95 -3.54 26.65
N MET A 302 25.17 -4.81 26.98
CA MET A 302 24.09 -5.73 27.33
C MET A 302 24.43 -6.45 28.63
N SER A 303 23.41 -6.71 29.45
CA SER A 303 23.60 -7.55 30.62
C SER A 303 23.80 -9.00 30.18
N ARG A 304 24.70 -9.73 30.83
CA ARG A 304 24.94 -11.14 30.53
C ARG A 304 23.68 -11.99 30.62
N ASP A 305 22.73 -11.66 31.49
CA ASP A 305 21.46 -12.36 31.57
C ASP A 305 20.49 -12.06 30.41
N GLY A 306 20.87 -11.18 29.48
CA GLY A 306 20.07 -10.77 28.31
C GLY A 306 18.81 -10.00 28.68
N GLY A 307 18.74 -9.43 29.89
CA GLY A 307 17.57 -8.72 30.39
C GLY A 307 17.59 -7.22 30.08
N THR A 308 18.78 -6.62 30.02
CA THR A 308 18.95 -5.16 29.91
C THR A 308 19.89 -4.82 28.77
N LEU A 309 19.49 -3.85 27.95
CA LEU A 309 20.34 -3.19 26.96
C LEU A 309 20.51 -1.72 27.36
N ALA A 310 21.73 -1.21 27.26
CA ALA A 310 22.05 0.20 27.34
C ALA A 310 22.70 0.63 26.02
N TYR A 311 22.30 1.77 25.48
CA TYR A 311 22.94 2.34 24.29
C TYR A 311 23.03 3.85 24.36
N TYR A 312 23.96 4.39 23.57
CA TYR A 312 24.16 5.83 23.43
C TYR A 312 24.62 6.13 22.00
N SER A 313 24.16 7.26 21.47
CA SER A 313 24.58 7.83 20.20
C SER A 313 24.89 9.31 20.38
N ASP A 314 26.02 9.79 19.86
CA ASP A 314 26.39 11.21 19.88
C ASP A 314 25.65 12.04 18.83
N LEU A 315 25.04 11.39 17.83
CA LEU A 315 24.21 12.00 16.78
C LEU A 315 22.76 12.22 17.22
N GLY A 316 22.36 11.71 18.39
CA GLY A 316 21.02 11.79 18.96
C GLY A 316 20.92 12.78 20.13
N ASP A 317 20.03 12.45 21.06
CA ASP A 317 19.98 13.08 22.36
C ASP A 317 21.18 12.65 23.21
N ARG A 318 21.67 13.53 24.09
CA ARG A 318 22.83 13.22 24.96
C ARG A 318 22.43 12.36 26.16
N LEU A 319 21.66 11.31 25.90
CA LEU A 319 21.12 10.39 26.89
C LEU A 319 21.69 8.99 26.69
N VAL A 320 21.86 8.27 27.80
CA VAL A 320 22.04 6.81 27.73
C VAL A 320 20.65 6.20 27.82
N HIS A 321 20.23 5.57 26.72
CA HIS A 321 18.97 4.87 26.64
C HIS A 321 19.08 3.50 27.29
N LEU A 322 18.02 3.11 27.98
CA LEU A 322 17.93 1.85 28.70
C LEU A 322 16.70 1.08 28.22
N TYR A 323 16.86 -0.21 28.02
CA TYR A 323 15.81 -1.07 27.50
C TYR A 323 15.73 -2.39 28.26
N ASP A 324 14.52 -2.79 28.65
CA ASP A 324 14.23 -4.10 29.23
C ASP A 324 13.80 -5.05 28.12
N ILE A 325 14.72 -5.95 27.73
CA ILE A 325 14.52 -6.89 26.62
C ILE A 325 13.41 -7.90 26.96
N ARG A 326 13.27 -8.29 28.23
CA ARG A 326 12.30 -9.32 28.65
C ARG A 326 10.89 -8.76 28.72
N ALA A 327 10.76 -7.52 29.17
CA ALA A 327 9.48 -6.82 29.25
C ALA A 327 9.10 -6.07 27.95
N ASP A 328 9.98 -6.09 26.95
CA ASP A 328 9.84 -5.41 25.66
C ASP A 328 9.47 -3.92 25.79
N ARG A 329 10.17 -3.21 26.68
CA ARG A 329 9.86 -1.81 26.99
C ARG A 329 11.08 -0.94 27.23
N GLU A 330 10.96 0.32 26.84
CA GLU A 330 11.92 1.37 27.19
C GLU A 330 11.86 1.67 28.68
N MET A 331 13.04 1.86 29.25
CA MET A 331 13.24 2.31 30.62
C MET A 331 13.60 3.79 30.62
N ARG A 332 13.62 4.41 31.80
CA ARG A 332 13.97 5.82 31.92
C ARG A 332 15.44 6.04 31.52
N SER A 333 15.67 6.79 30.43
CA SER A 333 17.00 7.16 29.96
C SER A 333 17.75 8.03 30.97
N LEU A 334 19.09 7.92 30.96
CA LEU A 334 19.97 8.57 31.92
C LEU A 334 20.61 9.83 31.32
N PRO A 335 20.58 10.97 32.03
CA PRO A 335 21.21 12.20 31.53
C PRO A 335 22.73 12.13 31.63
N THR A 336 23.43 12.49 30.54
CA THR A 336 24.90 12.66 30.57
C THR A 336 25.24 14.10 30.97
N ASN A 337 25.25 14.38 32.28
CA ASN A 337 25.53 15.71 32.85
C ASN A 337 27.00 16.12 32.61
N GLY A 338 27.26 16.73 31.44
CA GLY A 338 28.59 17.14 30.96
C GLY A 338 28.98 16.57 29.58
N GLY A 339 28.10 15.74 28.96
CA GLY A 339 28.43 14.93 27.79
C GLY A 339 29.22 13.69 28.17
N LEU A 340 29.20 12.66 27.32
CA LEU A 340 30.19 11.59 27.34
C LEU A 340 31.54 12.11 26.84
N ALA A 341 32.65 11.57 27.34
CA ALA A 341 33.96 11.88 26.81
C ALA A 341 33.93 11.62 25.29
N GLN A 342 34.35 12.59 24.46
CA GLN A 342 34.50 12.33 23.03
C GLN A 342 35.45 11.15 22.88
N ASN A 343 35.02 10.10 22.19
CA ASN A 343 35.74 8.82 22.10
C ASN A 343 35.89 8.09 23.44
N GLY A 344 34.93 8.23 24.34
CA GLY A 344 34.89 7.55 25.64
C GLY A 344 34.75 6.05 25.51
N SER A 345 34.95 5.34 26.63
CA SER A 345 34.74 3.90 26.70
C SER A 345 33.26 3.53 26.58
N ALA A 346 32.96 2.36 26.01
CA ALA A 346 31.59 1.84 25.97
C ALA A 346 30.99 1.74 27.40
N PRO A 347 29.67 1.93 27.56
CA PRO A 347 29.00 1.63 28.82
C PRO A 347 29.24 0.18 29.24
N LEU A 348 29.29 -0.09 30.54
CA LEU A 348 29.45 -1.45 31.08
C LEU A 348 28.30 -1.77 32.03
N LEU A 349 27.64 -2.91 31.82
CA LEU A 349 26.56 -3.40 32.67
C LEU A 349 27.04 -4.53 33.58
N SER A 350 26.52 -4.58 34.80
CA SER A 350 26.62 -5.78 35.65
C SER A 350 25.87 -6.95 35.01
N ARG A 351 26.21 -8.17 35.42
CA ARG A 351 25.61 -9.42 34.92
C ARG A 351 24.08 -9.42 34.97
N ASP A 352 23.51 -8.85 36.02
CA ASP A 352 22.06 -8.74 36.25
C ASP A 352 21.43 -7.47 35.66
N GLY A 353 22.24 -6.63 35.00
CA GLY A 353 21.82 -5.37 34.38
C GLY A 353 21.38 -4.29 35.38
N ARG A 354 21.63 -4.45 36.68
CA ARG A 354 21.18 -3.48 37.71
C ARG A 354 22.13 -2.31 37.89
N THR A 355 23.41 -2.52 37.64
CA THR A 355 24.45 -1.49 37.77
C THR A 355 25.00 -1.17 36.39
N LEU A 356 25.06 0.12 36.06
CA LEU A 356 25.72 0.63 34.87
C LEU A 356 26.91 1.48 35.28
N ALA A 357 28.06 1.26 34.65
CA ALA A 357 29.24 2.08 34.81
C ALA A 357 29.57 2.80 33.49
N LEU A 358 29.84 4.10 33.57
CA LEU A 358 29.96 4.99 32.41
C LEU A 358 31.12 5.96 32.60
N GLU A 359 31.89 6.22 31.54
CA GLU A 359 32.87 7.30 31.52
C GLU A 359 32.19 8.62 31.13
N ALA A 360 31.77 9.42 32.12
CA ALA A 360 31.08 10.69 31.84
C ALA A 360 32.03 11.74 31.22
N ALA A 361 33.09 12.17 31.92
CA ALA A 361 34.04 13.17 31.41
C ALA A 361 35.46 12.85 31.90
N TYR A 362 36.51 13.08 31.10
CA TYR A 362 37.94 12.84 31.40
C TYR A 362 38.28 12.32 32.82
N ASN A 363 38.47 11.00 32.95
CA ASN A 363 38.80 10.29 34.21
C ASN A 363 37.72 10.30 35.32
N ARG A 364 36.46 10.64 34.98
CA ARG A 364 35.26 10.51 35.81
C ARG A 364 34.45 9.28 35.42
N ILE A 365 34.35 8.35 36.35
CA ILE A 365 33.51 7.16 36.22
C ILE A 365 32.22 7.40 37.00
N GLU A 366 31.08 7.24 36.36
CA GLU A 366 29.77 7.29 36.99
C GLU A 366 29.17 5.91 37.11
N ILE A 367 28.56 5.67 38.27
CA ILE A 367 27.90 4.41 38.60
C ILE A 367 26.43 4.71 38.81
N TRP A 368 25.59 4.00 38.09
CA TRP A 368 24.15 4.21 38.04
C TRP A 368 23.40 2.96 38.46
N ASP A 369 22.28 3.17 39.16
CA ASP A 369 21.23 2.18 39.30
C ASP A 369 20.33 2.27 38.08
N VAL A 370 20.30 1.20 37.29
CA VAL A 370 19.58 1.12 36.01
C VAL A 370 18.08 1.17 36.21
N ARG A 371 17.56 0.48 37.24
CA ARG A 371 16.10 0.37 37.47
C ARG A 371 15.51 1.66 37.99
N GLN A 372 16.24 2.36 38.85
CA GLN A 372 15.82 3.63 39.43
C GLN A 372 16.22 4.84 38.57
N ALA A 373 17.02 4.63 37.52
CA ALA A 373 17.65 5.68 36.73
C ALA A 373 18.34 6.72 37.61
N ARG A 374 19.10 6.24 38.60
CA ARG A 374 19.66 7.07 39.67
C ARG A 374 21.17 6.95 39.73
N LEU A 375 21.86 8.08 39.72
CA LEU A 375 23.30 8.15 39.96
C LEU A 375 23.58 7.69 41.40
N LEU A 376 24.33 6.60 41.53
CA LEU A 376 24.76 6.05 42.81
C LEU A 376 26.07 6.67 43.28
N ARG A 377 27.02 6.85 42.35
CA ARG A 377 28.38 7.30 42.67
C ARG A 377 29.06 7.96 41.48
N THR A 378 29.94 8.89 41.78
CA THR A 378 30.94 9.42 40.86
C THR A 378 32.34 9.16 41.44
N ILE A 379 33.20 8.47 40.70
CA ILE A 379 34.58 8.17 41.06
C ILE A 379 35.48 9.04 40.18
N ARG A 380 36.34 9.85 40.80
CA ARG A 380 37.36 10.65 40.12
C ARG A 380 38.70 9.94 40.24
N ALA A 381 39.17 9.34 39.14
CA ALA A 381 40.36 8.50 39.19
C ALA A 381 41.64 9.32 39.53
N SER A 382 41.67 10.59 39.15
CA SER A 382 42.73 11.61 39.33
C SER A 382 43.07 12.03 40.76
N ARG A 383 42.80 11.19 41.77
CA ARG A 383 42.95 11.52 43.20
C ARG A 383 42.17 12.78 43.64
N GLY A 384 41.11 13.14 42.90
CA GLY A 384 40.20 14.24 43.24
C GLY A 384 40.47 15.57 42.53
N GLU A 385 41.56 15.68 41.76
CA GLU A 385 41.86 16.87 40.95
C GLU A 385 41.05 16.87 39.65
N ASP A 386 40.60 18.04 39.20
CA ASP A 386 39.83 18.17 37.96
C ASP A 386 40.78 18.15 36.76
N LEU A 387 40.73 17.07 35.97
CA LEU A 387 41.53 16.88 34.77
C LEU A 387 40.81 17.34 33.49
N ALA A 388 39.72 18.11 33.61
CA ALA A 388 39.05 18.71 32.47
C ALA A 388 40.02 19.43 31.51
N GLU A 389 41.12 19.99 32.02
CA GLU A 389 42.15 20.67 31.21
C GLU A 389 43.21 19.74 30.59
N ALA A 390 43.34 18.49 31.06
CA ALA A 390 44.31 17.54 30.49
C ALA A 390 43.83 16.88 29.19
N GLY A 391 42.51 16.88 28.93
CA GLY A 391 41.92 16.35 27.69
C GLY A 391 42.18 14.86 27.44
N LYS A 392 42.52 14.07 28.47
CA LYS A 392 42.84 12.64 28.33
C LYS A 392 41.73 11.75 28.90
N ARG A 393 41.28 10.79 28.09
CA ARG A 393 40.29 9.75 28.45
C ARG A 393 40.90 8.59 29.25
N LEU A 394 40.04 7.72 29.78
CA LEU A 394 40.45 6.40 30.26
C LEU A 394 41.07 5.59 29.11
N ARG A 395 42.18 4.90 29.38
CA ARG A 395 42.85 4.04 28.40
C ARG A 395 42.20 2.66 28.34
N SER A 396 41.82 2.13 29.50
CA SER A 396 41.04 0.92 29.66
C SER A 396 40.11 1.08 30.86
N PHE A 397 38.94 0.46 30.80
CA PHE A 397 37.88 0.55 31.78
C PHE A 397 37.17 -0.80 31.91
N ALA A 398 36.91 -1.25 33.14
CA ALA A 398 36.27 -2.53 33.42
C ALA A 398 35.34 -2.45 34.64
N LEU A 399 34.29 -3.26 34.62
CA LEU A 399 33.32 -3.47 35.70
C LEU A 399 33.27 -4.97 36.02
N SER A 400 33.23 -5.33 37.29
CA SER A 400 33.03 -6.73 37.71
C SER A 400 31.58 -7.19 37.45
N GLY A 401 31.38 -8.50 37.27
CA GLY A 401 30.08 -9.08 36.94
C GLY A 401 29.01 -8.78 37.99
N ASP A 402 29.37 -8.81 39.27
CA ASP A 402 28.54 -8.43 40.42
C ASP A 402 28.34 -6.92 40.59
N GLY A 403 29.04 -6.09 39.80
CA GLY A 403 29.02 -4.64 39.88
C GLY A 403 29.73 -4.05 41.12
N ARG A 404 30.44 -4.85 41.91
CA ARG A 404 31.10 -4.42 43.15
C ARG A 404 32.41 -3.67 42.93
N TRP A 405 33.13 -4.00 41.87
CA TRP A 405 34.46 -3.47 41.59
C TRP A 405 34.50 -2.82 40.22
N THR A 406 35.24 -1.71 40.13
CA THR A 406 35.58 -1.09 38.85
C THR A 406 37.08 -0.85 38.81
N ALA A 407 37.67 -1.00 37.63
CA ALA A 407 39.07 -0.75 37.40
C ALA A 407 39.27 0.09 36.14
N ALA A 408 40.27 0.95 36.15
CA ALA A 408 40.59 1.78 35.01
C ALA A 408 42.06 2.16 34.97
N THR A 409 42.57 2.39 33.76
CA THR A 409 43.86 3.05 33.54
C THR A 409 43.64 4.50 33.10
N TYR A 410 44.31 5.43 33.77
CA TYR A 410 44.05 6.87 33.68
C TYR A 410 45.33 7.68 33.90
N TYR A 411 45.37 8.88 33.33
CA TYR A 411 46.49 9.80 33.54
C TYR A 411 46.31 10.59 34.84
N ALA A 412 47.39 10.72 35.61
CA ALA A 412 47.45 11.61 36.76
C ALA A 412 48.08 12.97 36.41
N PRO A 413 47.64 14.06 37.06
CA PRO A 413 48.30 15.35 36.95
C PRO A 413 49.67 15.30 37.63
N ALA A 414 50.73 15.69 36.92
CA ALA A 414 52.07 15.83 37.49
C ALA A 414 52.83 16.97 36.78
N PRO A 415 53.59 17.81 37.51
CA PRO A 415 54.14 19.07 37.00
C PRO A 415 55.28 18.93 35.98
N ALA A 416 55.81 17.72 35.73
CA ALA A 416 56.94 17.50 34.81
C ALA A 416 56.75 16.34 33.81
N ARG A 417 55.91 15.33 34.11
CA ARG A 417 55.62 14.19 33.23
C ARG A 417 54.30 13.55 33.63
N GLN A 418 53.36 13.41 32.69
CA GLN A 418 52.10 12.70 32.93
C GLN A 418 52.40 11.22 33.23
N GLU A 419 51.96 10.73 34.38
CA GLU A 419 52.07 9.32 34.76
C GLU A 419 50.77 8.60 34.44
N LEU A 420 50.85 7.45 33.76
CA LEU A 420 49.72 6.56 33.59
C LEU A 420 49.59 5.69 34.84
N LEU A 421 48.42 5.75 35.48
CA LEU A 421 48.09 4.97 36.66
C LEU A 421 47.04 3.92 36.34
N LEU A 422 47.04 2.84 37.12
CA LEU A 422 45.97 1.86 37.21
C LEU A 422 45.32 1.99 38.59
N GLY A 423 44.00 2.08 38.61
CA GLY A 423 43.22 2.09 39.85
C GLY A 423 42.16 1.00 39.84
N ILE A 424 41.86 0.50 41.04
CA ILE A 424 40.77 -0.43 41.33
C ILE A 424 39.98 0.17 42.49
N TRP A 425 38.67 0.30 42.35
CA TRP A 425 37.78 0.91 43.34
C TRP A 425 36.61 0.01 43.68
N ASP A 426 36.16 0.08 44.93
CA ASP A 426 34.85 -0.44 45.32
C ASP A 426 33.78 0.49 44.74
N THR A 427 32.96 -0.04 43.84
CA THR A 427 31.95 0.69 43.06
C THR A 427 30.91 1.39 43.93
N ARG A 428 30.56 0.79 45.07
CA ARG A 428 29.54 1.30 46.00
C ARG A 428 30.05 2.49 46.81
N THR A 429 31.27 2.36 47.34
CA THR A 429 31.87 3.34 48.24
C THR A 429 32.74 4.38 47.53
N GLY A 430 33.22 4.07 46.32
CA GLY A 430 34.20 4.86 45.57
C GLY A 430 35.61 4.82 46.16
N ARG A 431 35.87 3.99 47.18
CA ARG A 431 37.19 3.92 47.82
C ARG A 431 38.17 3.12 46.96
N PRO A 432 39.41 3.61 46.75
CA PRO A 432 40.41 2.84 46.05
C PRO A 432 40.84 1.63 46.87
N LEU A 433 40.81 0.46 46.25
CA LEU A 433 41.43 -0.78 46.72
C LEU A 433 42.92 -0.81 46.37
N PHE A 434 43.26 -0.31 45.17
CA PHE A 434 44.61 -0.23 44.64
C PHE A 434 44.76 1.00 43.76
N GLN A 435 45.90 1.68 43.86
CA GLN A 435 46.33 2.72 42.92
C GLN A 435 47.85 2.62 42.76
N GLY A 436 48.33 2.47 41.54
CA GLY A 436 49.76 2.37 41.22
C GLY A 436 50.05 2.71 39.77
N ALA A 437 51.34 2.76 39.40
CA ALA A 437 51.74 2.98 38.02
C ALA A 437 51.27 1.84 37.12
N ALA A 438 50.74 2.18 35.94
CA ALA A 438 50.50 1.22 34.87
C ALA A 438 51.82 0.91 34.16
N GLU A 439 51.99 -0.33 33.68
CA GLU A 439 53.24 -0.77 33.05
C GLU A 439 53.42 -0.19 31.64
N SER A 440 52.34 -0.01 30.91
CA SER A 440 52.34 0.58 29.57
C SER A 440 50.98 1.21 29.23
N GLU A 441 50.94 2.01 28.15
CA GLU A 441 49.70 2.59 27.62
C GLU A 441 48.82 1.60 26.82
N HIS A 442 49.27 0.35 26.69
CA HIS A 442 48.61 -0.73 25.95
C HIS A 442 48.05 -1.83 26.88
N VAL A 443 47.71 -1.46 28.12
CA VAL A 443 47.10 -2.36 29.09
C VAL A 443 45.58 -2.38 28.93
N SER A 444 45.02 -3.57 28.74
CA SER A 444 43.58 -3.85 28.78
C SER A 444 43.20 -4.56 30.08
N LEU A 445 42.09 -4.17 30.69
CA LEU A 445 41.63 -4.66 31.99
C LEU A 445 40.37 -5.52 31.84
N VAL A 446 40.34 -6.69 32.48
CA VAL A 446 39.20 -7.61 32.44
C VAL A 446 39.06 -8.37 33.77
N PHE A 447 37.87 -8.41 34.36
CA PHE A 447 37.62 -9.14 35.63
C PHE A 447 37.28 -10.62 35.40
N GLN A 448 38.01 -11.55 36.04
CA GLN A 448 37.85 -13.02 35.91
C GLN A 448 37.05 -13.70 37.03
N ASP A 449 36.44 -14.85 36.66
CA ASP A 449 35.83 -15.89 37.51
C ASP A 449 35.13 -15.35 38.78
N GLU A 450 33.83 -15.04 38.71
CA GLU A 450 32.97 -14.58 39.82
C GLU A 450 33.70 -13.60 40.80
N ASP A 451 34.34 -12.60 40.20
CA ASP A 451 34.71 -11.26 40.72
C ASP A 451 35.81 -11.13 41.78
N GLU A 452 36.68 -12.14 41.93
CA GLU A 452 37.83 -12.07 42.86
C GLU A 452 39.17 -11.75 42.19
N ARG A 453 39.25 -11.68 40.85
CA ARG A 453 40.50 -11.41 40.13
C ARG A 453 40.34 -10.40 39.00
N LEU A 454 41.30 -9.49 38.87
CA LEU A 454 41.44 -8.60 37.71
C LEU A 454 42.64 -9.04 36.87
N VAL A 455 42.44 -9.25 35.59
CA VAL A 455 43.51 -9.52 34.62
C VAL A 455 43.87 -8.25 33.90
N ALA A 456 45.15 -7.88 33.96
CA ALA A 456 45.75 -6.86 33.12
C ALA A 456 46.50 -7.55 31.98
N VAL A 457 46.06 -7.33 30.74
CA VAL A 457 46.73 -7.81 29.53
C VAL A 457 47.56 -6.67 28.99
N ASP A 458 48.88 -6.83 28.96
CA ASP A 458 49.80 -5.82 28.44
C ASP A 458 50.32 -6.27 27.07
N ALA A 459 49.88 -5.57 26.01
CA ALA A 459 50.29 -5.88 24.65
C ALA A 459 51.77 -5.53 24.38
N ALA A 460 52.33 -4.54 25.07
CA ALA A 460 53.75 -4.18 24.96
C ALA A 460 54.65 -5.21 25.63
N ALA A 461 54.23 -5.70 26.81
CA ALA A 461 54.94 -6.77 27.51
C ALA A 461 54.61 -8.17 26.96
N ARG A 462 53.65 -8.30 26.03
CA ARG A 462 53.14 -9.56 25.47
C ARG A 462 52.82 -10.59 26.56
N SER A 463 52.17 -10.14 27.63
CA SER A 463 51.90 -10.97 28.80
C SER A 463 50.68 -10.50 29.58
N THR A 464 50.24 -11.32 30.53
CA THR A 464 49.19 -10.97 31.48
C THR A 464 49.74 -10.87 32.89
N ARG A 465 49.08 -10.05 33.71
CA ARG A 465 49.23 -10.03 35.17
C ARG A 465 47.85 -10.19 35.79
N ILE A 466 47.81 -10.84 36.95
CA ILE A 466 46.55 -11.12 37.64
C ILE A 466 46.61 -10.46 39.01
N TYR A 467 45.71 -9.54 39.28
CA TYR A 467 45.52 -8.95 40.60
C TYR A 467 44.46 -9.75 41.34
N ASP A 468 44.85 -10.33 42.47
CA ASP A 468 43.93 -11.01 43.37
C ASP A 468 43.29 -9.97 44.30
N LEU A 469 41.97 -9.76 44.17
CA LEU A 469 41.22 -8.73 44.92
C LEU A 469 41.10 -9.09 46.41
N THR A 470 41.13 -10.38 46.73
CA THR A 470 41.06 -10.90 48.10
C THR A 470 42.41 -10.73 48.81
N LEU A 471 43.50 -11.15 48.15
CA LEU A 471 44.87 -11.04 48.67
C LEU A 471 45.49 -9.65 48.46
N ARG A 472 44.83 -8.79 47.67
CA ARG A 472 45.25 -7.42 47.32
C ARG A 472 46.66 -7.31 46.76
N ARG A 473 47.05 -8.26 45.92
CA ARG A 473 48.40 -8.32 45.34
C ARG A 473 48.39 -8.80 43.89
N TRP A 474 49.38 -8.32 43.14
CA TRP A 474 49.66 -8.81 41.80
C TRP A 474 50.40 -10.15 41.87
N GLY A 475 49.84 -11.16 41.20
CA GLY A 475 50.50 -12.40 40.85
C GLY A 475 51.11 -12.35 39.44
N LYS A 476 51.89 -13.39 39.13
CA LYS A 476 52.43 -13.63 37.79
C LYS A 476 51.32 -14.19 36.89
N GLY A 477 51.09 -13.60 35.71
CA GLY A 477 50.23 -14.19 34.70
C GLY A 477 51.02 -14.96 33.63
N ALA A 478 50.45 -15.10 32.44
CA ALA A 478 50.99 -15.92 31.37
C ALA A 478 51.57 -15.08 30.22
N ALA A 479 52.52 -15.62 29.48
CA ALA A 479 53.01 -14.99 28.26
C ALA A 479 52.00 -15.18 27.12
N ILE A 480 51.79 -14.15 26.31
CA ILE A 480 50.95 -14.16 25.11
C ILE A 480 51.78 -13.63 23.93
N PRO A 481 52.66 -14.47 23.35
CA PRO A 481 53.64 -14.02 22.35
C PRO A 481 53.02 -13.45 21.06
N GLY A 482 51.75 -13.76 20.79
CA GLY A 482 51.01 -13.27 19.63
C GLY A 482 50.48 -11.84 19.75
N LEU A 483 50.64 -11.17 20.90
CA LEU A 483 50.24 -9.77 21.07
C LEU A 483 51.19 -8.81 20.34
N THR A 484 50.62 -7.83 19.66
CA THR A 484 51.34 -6.70 19.02
C THR A 484 50.89 -5.38 19.64
N THR A 485 51.79 -4.40 19.74
CA THR A 485 51.49 -3.06 20.26
C THR A 485 50.70 -2.19 19.27
N GLU A 486 50.81 -2.51 17.98
CA GLU A 486 50.03 -1.90 16.90
C GLU A 486 48.62 -2.51 16.91
N ASP A 487 47.67 -1.72 17.41
CA ASP A 487 46.22 -1.94 17.42
C ASP A 487 45.71 -3.30 17.93
N ALA A 488 46.30 -3.86 18.99
CA ALA A 488 45.67 -4.99 19.68
C ALA A 488 44.35 -4.56 20.35
N VAL A 489 43.21 -4.87 19.71
CA VAL A 489 41.89 -4.76 20.37
C VAL A 489 41.61 -6.08 21.08
N LEU A 490 41.50 -6.01 22.41
CA LEU A 490 41.12 -7.12 23.25
C LEU A 490 39.60 -7.10 23.42
N HIS A 491 38.92 -8.09 22.85
CA HIS A 491 37.52 -8.37 23.17
C HIS A 491 37.48 -9.58 24.09
N ALA A 492 37.10 -9.38 25.35
CA ALA A 492 37.00 -10.46 26.32
C ALA A 492 35.53 -10.83 26.57
N ALA A 493 35.28 -12.09 26.96
CA ALA A 493 33.94 -12.52 27.30
C ALA A 493 33.43 -11.80 28.57
N GLU A 494 32.25 -11.18 28.47
CA GLU A 494 31.61 -10.50 29.59
C GLU A 494 31.30 -11.49 30.72
N GLY A 495 32.07 -11.45 31.81
CA GLY A 495 31.82 -12.24 33.02
C GLY A 495 32.30 -13.70 32.99
N ASN A 496 32.99 -14.19 31.94
CA ASN A 496 33.80 -15.41 32.03
C ASN A 496 35.07 -15.32 31.14
N PRO A 497 36.07 -14.54 31.57
CA PRO A 497 37.12 -14.05 30.69
C PRO A 497 38.38 -14.90 30.78
N ARG A 498 38.21 -16.22 30.81
CA ARG A 498 39.33 -17.08 30.44
C ARG A 498 39.68 -16.93 28.98
N ARG A 499 38.69 -16.60 28.13
CA ARG A 499 38.88 -16.42 26.70
C ARG A 499 38.86 -14.95 26.32
N ALA A 500 39.77 -14.58 25.43
CA ALA A 500 39.71 -13.30 24.75
C ALA A 500 40.10 -13.43 23.29
N LEU A 501 39.45 -12.63 22.47
CA LEU A 501 39.79 -12.42 21.08
C LEU A 501 40.82 -11.28 21.02
N VAL A 502 41.93 -11.55 20.36
CA VAL A 502 43.06 -10.65 20.17
C VAL A 502 43.24 -10.49 18.66
N GLY A 503 43.17 -9.27 18.13
CA GLY A 503 43.40 -9.02 16.70
C GLY A 503 44.39 -7.89 16.46
N SER A 504 45.08 -7.92 15.31
CA SER A 504 45.89 -6.81 14.79
C SER A 504 45.26 -6.25 13.51
N TYR A 505 45.26 -4.94 13.31
CA TYR A 505 44.52 -4.31 12.20
C TYR A 505 45.34 -4.09 10.92
N GLU A 506 46.69 -4.15 10.92
CA GLU A 506 47.46 -3.81 9.72
C GLU A 506 47.80 -4.97 8.75
N GLN A 507 47.61 -4.64 7.46
CA GLN A 507 47.98 -5.28 6.18
C GLN A 507 47.57 -6.73 5.90
N LYS A 508 47.38 -7.61 6.89
CA LYS A 508 46.73 -8.93 6.76
C LYS A 508 46.15 -9.39 8.11
N GLY A 509 45.43 -8.49 8.79
CA GLY A 509 45.01 -8.66 10.19
C GLY A 509 44.45 -10.06 10.50
N THR A 510 44.97 -10.71 11.54
CA THR A 510 44.46 -12.00 12.02
C THR A 510 43.84 -11.80 13.38
N SER A 511 42.62 -12.30 13.59
CA SER A 511 42.06 -12.47 14.93
C SER A 511 42.44 -13.83 15.48
N GLU A 512 42.87 -13.88 16.74
CA GLU A 512 43.22 -15.09 17.47
C GLU A 512 42.41 -15.17 18.75
N LEU A 513 41.84 -16.34 19.03
CA LEU A 513 41.18 -16.61 20.30
C LEU A 513 42.20 -17.23 21.26
N TRP A 514 42.34 -16.68 22.46
CA TRP A 514 43.34 -17.05 23.46
C TRP A 514 42.71 -17.45 24.78
N ASP A 515 43.37 -18.36 25.50
CA ASP A 515 43.16 -18.59 26.93
C ASP A 515 44.12 -17.69 27.73
N LEU A 516 43.59 -16.66 28.40
CA LEU A 516 44.37 -15.63 29.10
C LEU A 516 45.05 -16.13 30.38
N VAL A 517 44.55 -17.22 30.98
CA VAL A 517 45.13 -17.81 32.20
C VAL A 517 46.24 -18.78 31.83
N ALA A 518 45.98 -19.64 30.85
CA ALA A 518 46.96 -20.63 30.39
C ALA A 518 48.02 -20.01 29.48
N GLY A 519 47.78 -18.83 28.90
CA GLY A 519 48.66 -18.19 27.92
C GLY A 519 48.80 -19.01 26.63
N ARG A 520 47.76 -19.75 26.24
CA ARG A 520 47.78 -20.57 25.02
C ARG A 520 46.76 -20.07 24.01
N ARG A 521 47.17 -20.04 22.74
CA ARG A 521 46.27 -19.77 21.63
C ARG A 521 45.33 -20.96 21.43
N LEU A 522 44.04 -20.68 21.37
CA LEU A 522 43.00 -21.66 21.07
C LEU A 522 42.81 -21.79 19.57
N VAL A 523 42.62 -20.66 18.88
CA VAL A 523 42.30 -20.61 17.44
C VAL A 523 42.91 -19.37 16.80
N ARG A 524 43.26 -19.46 15.51
CA ARG A 524 43.58 -18.33 14.64
C ARG A 524 42.56 -18.29 13.51
N ALA A 525 41.92 -17.15 13.29
CA ALA A 525 40.96 -16.94 12.21
C ALA A 525 41.64 -17.14 10.86
N ALA A 526 41.03 -17.98 10.01
CA ALA A 526 41.50 -18.24 8.66
C ALA A 526 41.09 -17.14 7.66
N THR A 527 40.08 -16.33 8.01
CA THR A 527 39.34 -15.45 7.10
C THR A 527 39.62 -13.95 7.31
N GLY A 528 40.60 -13.57 8.14
CA GLY A 528 40.95 -12.17 8.42
C GLY A 528 40.52 -11.69 9.81
N PRO A 529 40.46 -10.37 10.06
CA PRO A 529 40.12 -9.82 11.36
C PRO A 529 38.61 -9.92 11.64
N VAL A 530 38.26 -10.05 12.91
CA VAL A 530 36.91 -10.01 13.45
C VAL A 530 36.79 -8.75 14.33
N PRO A 531 36.58 -7.57 13.72
CA PRO A 531 36.48 -6.31 14.45
C PRO A 531 35.18 -6.21 15.26
N ASN A 532 35.22 -5.39 16.32
CA ASN A 532 34.07 -5.08 17.19
C ASN A 532 33.34 -6.36 17.63
N ALA A 533 34.06 -7.23 18.33
CA ALA A 533 33.55 -8.54 18.71
C ALA A 533 32.98 -8.59 20.12
N ALA A 534 32.00 -9.47 20.32
CA ALA A 534 31.50 -9.90 21.61
C ALA A 534 31.63 -11.42 21.74
N LEU A 535 32.06 -11.87 22.92
CA LEU A 535 32.20 -13.28 23.25
C LEU A 535 31.15 -13.66 24.31
N PRO A 536 30.07 -14.36 23.93
CA PRO A 536 29.09 -14.91 24.87
C PRO A 536 29.75 -15.81 25.92
N ALA A 537 29.64 -15.43 27.19
CA ALA A 537 30.35 -16.12 28.28
C ALA A 537 29.83 -17.53 28.60
N ASP A 538 28.55 -17.79 28.35
CA ASP A 538 27.88 -19.07 28.60
C ASP A 538 27.77 -19.93 27.32
N ASN A 539 28.17 -19.39 26.16
CA ASN A 539 28.17 -20.08 24.88
C ASN A 539 29.53 -19.94 24.18
N PRO A 540 30.52 -20.79 24.53
CA PRO A 540 31.88 -20.71 24.03
C PRO A 540 32.05 -21.06 22.54
N ASP A 541 30.98 -21.53 21.89
CA ASP A 541 31.00 -21.99 20.50
C ASP A 541 30.61 -20.91 19.49
N VAL A 542 30.20 -19.74 19.99
CA VAL A 542 29.76 -18.60 19.18
C VAL A 542 30.63 -17.39 19.47
N VAL A 543 31.02 -16.68 18.43
CA VAL A 543 31.60 -15.35 18.50
C VAL A 543 30.75 -14.43 17.64
N VAL A 544 30.41 -13.26 18.15
CA VAL A 544 29.68 -12.25 17.37
C VAL A 544 30.67 -11.16 17.01
N GLY A 545 30.71 -10.74 15.76
CA GLY A 545 31.60 -9.67 15.33
C GLY A 545 31.03 -8.90 14.15
N SER A 546 31.71 -7.83 13.79
CA SER A 546 31.38 -7.05 12.61
C SER A 546 32.20 -7.48 11.39
N HIS A 547 31.63 -7.31 10.20
CA HIS A 547 32.32 -7.46 8.93
C HIS A 547 31.89 -6.32 8.00
N GLY A 548 32.69 -5.25 7.95
CA GLY A 548 32.28 -4.01 7.30
C GLY A 548 31.10 -3.38 8.02
N ASN A 549 29.95 -3.33 7.35
CA ASN A 549 28.70 -2.81 7.87
C ASN A 549 27.74 -3.90 8.39
N ALA A 550 28.12 -5.17 8.29
CA ALA A 550 27.31 -6.31 8.72
C ALA A 550 27.67 -6.79 10.13
N VAL A 551 26.66 -7.32 10.84
CA VAL A 551 26.81 -8.05 12.11
C VAL A 551 26.75 -9.54 11.80
N VAL A 552 27.78 -10.29 12.20
CA VAL A 552 28.00 -11.67 11.75
C VAL A 552 28.31 -12.59 12.93
N LEU A 553 27.73 -13.79 12.88
CA LEU A 553 28.07 -14.89 13.77
C LEU A 553 29.27 -15.67 13.22
N TYR A 554 30.18 -16.05 14.10
CA TYR A 554 31.32 -16.91 13.84
C TYR A 554 31.25 -18.13 14.76
N ASP A 555 31.76 -19.26 14.28
CA ASP A 555 31.90 -20.45 15.12
C ASP A 555 33.12 -20.36 16.05
N ALA A 556 33.31 -21.36 16.92
CA ALA A 556 34.46 -21.48 17.82
C ALA A 556 35.82 -21.45 17.09
N ALA A 557 35.84 -21.86 15.81
CA ALA A 557 37.01 -21.85 14.94
C ALA A 557 37.19 -20.51 14.20
N LEU A 558 36.42 -19.48 14.56
CA LEU A 558 36.37 -18.16 13.93
C LEU A 558 36.07 -18.21 12.43
N ARG A 559 35.31 -19.23 11.99
CA ARG A 559 34.80 -19.31 10.62
C ARG A 559 33.52 -18.50 10.54
N ARG A 560 33.39 -17.74 9.45
CA ARG A 560 32.22 -16.90 9.19
C ARG A 560 30.97 -17.79 9.06
N GLY A 561 29.95 -17.52 9.85
CA GLY A 561 28.63 -18.11 9.80
C GLY A 561 27.61 -17.13 9.22
N SER A 562 26.41 -17.09 9.80
CA SER A 562 25.30 -16.27 9.32
C SER A 562 25.47 -14.77 9.64
N THR A 563 25.02 -13.93 8.72
CA THR A 563 24.81 -12.49 8.96
C THR A 563 23.48 -12.31 9.72
N LEU A 564 23.50 -11.57 10.83
CA LEU A 564 22.31 -11.21 11.61
C LEU A 564 21.60 -9.97 11.03
N GLY A 565 22.35 -9.09 10.39
CA GLY A 565 21.84 -7.91 9.69
C GLY A 565 22.98 -6.97 9.33
N ALA A 566 22.64 -5.81 8.78
CA ALA A 566 23.59 -4.79 8.36
C ALA A 566 23.08 -3.37 8.66
N PHE A 567 23.97 -2.40 8.51
CA PHE A 567 23.70 -0.97 8.60
C PHE A 567 24.22 -0.26 7.37
N THR A 568 23.73 0.95 7.09
CA THR A 568 24.25 1.76 5.98
C THR A 568 25.75 2.05 6.14
N TRP A 569 26.20 2.22 7.38
CA TRP A 569 27.59 2.52 7.74
C TRP A 569 28.26 1.42 8.57
N GLY A 570 29.57 1.58 8.82
CA GLY A 570 30.36 0.59 9.54
C GLY A 570 29.86 0.35 10.96
N VAL A 571 29.81 -0.92 11.37
CA VAL A 571 29.46 -1.28 12.75
C VAL A 571 30.56 -0.78 13.69
N THR A 572 30.15 -0.07 14.73
CA THR A 572 31.03 0.60 15.68
C THR A 572 31.13 -0.12 17.02
N SER A 573 30.10 -0.88 17.40
CA SER A 573 30.02 -1.56 18.69
C SER A 573 29.08 -2.76 18.59
N VAL A 574 29.45 -3.87 19.23
CA VAL A 574 28.63 -5.08 19.36
C VAL A 574 28.66 -5.54 20.82
N ALA A 575 27.51 -5.94 21.35
CA ALA A 575 27.36 -6.59 22.65
C ALA A 575 26.48 -7.83 22.51
N ALA A 576 26.72 -8.88 23.31
CA ALA A 576 25.96 -10.12 23.27
C ALA A 576 25.57 -10.58 24.68
N SER A 577 24.39 -11.19 24.85
CA SER A 577 24.03 -11.85 26.09
C SER A 577 24.95 -13.04 26.35
N GLY A 578 25.03 -13.51 27.60
CA GLY A 578 25.91 -14.62 28.00
C GLY A 578 25.64 -15.90 27.22
N ASP A 579 24.37 -16.20 26.96
CA ASP A 579 23.93 -17.35 26.15
C ASP A 579 24.09 -17.13 24.63
N GLY A 580 24.44 -15.91 24.20
CA GLY A 580 24.56 -15.51 22.81
C GLY A 580 23.24 -15.36 22.08
N ARG A 581 22.09 -15.44 22.77
CA ARG A 581 20.76 -15.36 22.16
C ARG A 581 20.44 -13.94 21.66
N TRP A 582 20.84 -12.94 22.43
CA TRP A 582 20.59 -11.54 22.11
C TRP A 582 21.90 -10.90 21.69
N VAL A 583 21.86 -10.13 20.61
CA VAL A 583 22.98 -9.36 20.10
C VAL A 583 22.53 -7.93 19.86
N ALA A 584 23.19 -6.95 20.44
CA ALA A 584 22.98 -5.55 20.12
C ALA A 584 24.16 -5.05 19.28
N ALA A 585 23.89 -4.19 18.31
CA ALA A 585 24.94 -3.53 17.56
C ALA A 585 24.59 -2.06 17.29
N ALA A 586 25.62 -1.25 17.15
CA ALA A 586 25.52 0.14 16.73
C ALA A 586 26.39 0.41 15.51
N SER A 587 26.00 1.42 14.75
CA SER A 587 26.65 1.89 13.53
C SER A 587 27.26 3.27 13.72
N SER A 588 28.14 3.69 12.80
CA SER A 588 28.77 5.01 12.83
C SER A 588 27.83 6.15 12.43
N ASP A 589 26.65 5.87 11.91
CA ASP A 589 25.61 6.86 11.59
C ASP A 589 24.61 7.08 12.73
N GLY A 590 24.83 6.46 13.89
CA GLY A 590 23.93 6.54 15.04
C GLY A 590 22.87 5.45 15.11
N ALA A 591 22.77 4.58 14.10
CA ALA A 591 21.79 3.51 14.11
C ALA A 591 22.10 2.47 15.20
N VAL A 592 21.05 1.97 15.86
CA VAL A 592 21.16 0.93 16.89
C VAL A 592 20.07 -0.13 16.71
N SER A 593 20.48 -1.40 16.69
CA SER A 593 19.58 -2.53 16.47
C SER A 593 19.86 -3.67 17.47
N LEU A 594 18.80 -4.40 17.83
CA LEU A 594 18.86 -5.65 18.58
C LEU A 594 18.42 -6.80 17.68
N TYR A 595 19.21 -7.87 17.74
CA TYR A 595 19.03 -9.09 16.99
C TYR A 595 18.80 -10.27 17.94
N SER A 596 17.99 -11.23 17.48
CA SER A 596 17.90 -12.55 18.05
C SER A 596 18.78 -13.47 17.22
N ALA A 597 19.88 -13.93 17.79
CA ALA A 597 20.66 -14.98 17.18
C ALA A 597 19.93 -16.32 17.37
N PRO A 598 19.87 -17.20 16.35
CA PRO A 598 19.36 -18.54 16.54
C PRO A 598 20.16 -19.22 17.64
N LYS A 599 19.47 -19.90 18.56
CA LYS A 599 20.13 -20.85 19.45
C LYS A 599 20.92 -21.80 18.56
N ALA A 600 22.24 -21.78 18.63
CA ALA A 600 23.06 -22.88 18.10
C ALA A 600 22.50 -24.16 18.74
N SER A 601 21.72 -24.91 17.94
CA SER A 601 20.98 -26.13 18.27
C SER A 601 20.59 -26.30 19.76
N ALA A 602 19.52 -25.62 20.20
CA ALA A 602 18.87 -25.94 21.48
C ALA A 602 17.34 -25.92 21.38
N SER A 603 16.79 -26.43 20.27
CA SER A 603 15.43 -26.96 20.22
C SER A 603 15.49 -28.47 20.47
N GLY A 604 14.87 -28.94 21.55
CA GLY A 604 14.88 -30.33 22.01
C GLY A 604 14.09 -31.31 21.14
N VAL A 605 13.79 -30.97 19.88
CA VAL A 605 13.31 -31.91 18.87
C VAL A 605 14.36 -31.94 17.76
N LYS A 606 15.33 -32.85 17.88
CA LYS A 606 16.13 -33.24 16.72
C LYS A 606 15.17 -33.86 15.72
N ILE A 607 14.83 -33.14 14.66
CA ILE A 607 14.10 -33.70 13.54
C ILE A 607 15.02 -34.79 12.96
N PRO A 608 14.60 -36.07 12.95
CA PRO A 608 15.46 -37.13 12.47
C PRO A 608 15.78 -36.92 10.99
N LYS A 609 17.01 -37.26 10.56
CA LYS A 609 17.35 -37.22 9.13
C LYS A 609 16.41 -38.14 8.34
N GLY A 610 15.99 -37.69 7.15
CA GLY A 610 15.12 -38.46 6.25
C GLY A 610 13.61 -38.38 6.56
N VAL A 611 13.16 -37.30 7.20
CA VAL A 611 11.73 -36.94 7.27
C VAL A 611 11.27 -36.48 5.88
N GLN A 612 10.07 -36.91 5.49
CA GLN A 612 9.37 -36.54 4.26
C GLN A 612 8.03 -35.90 4.60
N PHE A 613 7.47 -35.11 3.69
CA PHE A 613 6.15 -34.51 3.84
C PHE A 613 5.11 -35.08 2.86
N THR A 614 3.86 -35.16 3.31
CA THR A 614 2.73 -35.45 2.41
C THR A 614 2.47 -34.27 1.47
N ARG A 615 1.90 -34.55 0.28
CA ARG A 615 1.59 -33.51 -0.73
C ARG A 615 0.66 -32.41 -0.21
N ASP A 616 -0.24 -32.73 0.71
CA ASP A 616 -1.13 -31.75 1.35
C ASP A 616 -0.44 -30.90 2.45
N GLY A 617 0.83 -31.18 2.74
CA GLY A 617 1.65 -30.46 3.72
C GLY A 617 1.20 -30.60 5.17
N ARG A 618 0.32 -31.56 5.49
CA ARG A 618 -0.24 -31.72 6.84
C ARG A 618 0.52 -32.72 7.70
N LEU A 619 1.22 -33.67 7.09
CA LEU A 619 1.89 -34.76 7.79
C LEU A 619 3.34 -34.82 7.36
N ALA A 620 4.24 -34.81 8.33
CA ALA A 620 5.63 -35.20 8.14
C ALA A 620 5.81 -36.63 8.68
N TYR A 621 6.59 -37.45 8.00
CA TYR A 621 6.83 -38.83 8.41
C TYR A 621 8.24 -39.30 8.09
N ARG A 622 8.70 -40.27 8.86
CA ARG A 622 9.95 -40.99 8.60
C ARG A 622 9.68 -42.47 8.66
N SER A 623 9.84 -43.13 7.52
CA SER A 623 9.67 -44.57 7.39
C SER A 623 11.02 -45.28 7.39
N SER A 624 11.13 -46.37 8.15
CA SER A 624 12.32 -47.22 8.19
C SER A 624 11.94 -48.68 7.91
N TRP A 625 12.41 -49.21 6.78
CA TRP A 625 12.22 -50.61 6.41
C TRP A 625 12.96 -51.57 7.34
N GLN A 626 14.14 -51.16 7.85
CA GLN A 626 14.92 -51.96 8.81
C GLN A 626 14.22 -52.05 10.17
N GLU A 627 13.70 -50.91 10.66
CA GLU A 627 13.01 -50.83 11.95
C GLU A 627 11.53 -51.22 11.84
N LYS A 628 11.02 -51.43 10.61
CA LYS A 628 9.62 -51.74 10.29
C LYS A 628 8.63 -50.79 10.95
N ARG A 629 8.94 -49.49 10.98
CA ARG A 629 8.09 -48.47 11.60
C ARG A 629 8.11 -47.18 10.82
N THR A 630 7.06 -46.39 11.02
CA THR A 630 6.91 -45.04 10.49
C THR A 630 6.57 -44.09 11.60
N GLU A 631 7.48 -43.15 11.87
CA GLU A 631 7.27 -42.06 12.82
C GLU A 631 6.49 -40.93 12.15
N LEU A 632 5.55 -40.33 12.89
CA LEU A 632 4.61 -39.35 12.36
C LEU A 632 4.62 -38.05 13.17
N TRP A 633 4.60 -36.93 12.47
CA TRP A 633 4.45 -35.59 13.03
C TRP A 633 3.39 -34.82 12.26
N LEU A 634 2.51 -34.14 12.98
CA LEU A 634 1.59 -33.19 12.40
C LEU A 634 2.33 -31.89 12.15
N VAL A 635 2.15 -31.36 10.95
CA VAL A 635 2.59 -30.00 10.61
C VAL A 635 1.59 -29.02 11.26
N VAL A 636 2.09 -28.13 12.11
CA VAL A 636 1.32 -27.11 12.83
C VAL A 636 1.97 -25.74 12.64
N GLU A 637 1.27 -24.68 13.02
CA GLU A 637 1.75 -23.28 12.88
C GLU A 637 3.13 -23.05 13.53
N GLY A 638 3.43 -23.74 14.64
CA GLY A 638 4.71 -23.68 15.34
C GLY A 638 5.79 -24.67 14.87
N GLY A 639 5.60 -25.38 13.75
CA GLY A 639 6.52 -26.39 13.23
C GLY A 639 5.97 -27.81 13.27
N LEU A 640 6.76 -28.79 13.75
CA LEU A 640 6.34 -30.19 13.81
C LEU A 640 5.90 -30.61 15.22
N ARG A 641 4.72 -31.22 15.31
CA ARG A 641 4.21 -31.83 16.54
C ARG A 641 4.14 -33.34 16.40
N ARG A 642 4.93 -34.08 17.19
CA ARG A 642 4.92 -35.56 17.14
C ARG A 642 3.52 -36.11 17.41
N LEU A 643 3.01 -36.94 16.49
CA LEU A 643 1.75 -37.66 16.63
C LEU A 643 1.97 -39.04 17.27
N GLY A 644 3.06 -39.72 16.90
CA GLY A 644 3.43 -41.03 17.41
C GLY A 644 4.13 -41.88 16.34
N GLU A 645 3.90 -43.18 16.34
CA GLU A 645 4.51 -44.11 15.39
C GLU A 645 3.53 -45.23 14.99
N ILE A 646 3.65 -45.68 13.74
CA ILE A 646 2.96 -46.86 13.21
C ILE A 646 3.99 -47.99 13.07
N PRO A 647 3.72 -49.21 13.56
CA PRO A 647 4.64 -50.35 13.48
C PRO A 647 4.66 -50.99 12.08
N ARG A 648 4.78 -50.16 11.04
CA ARG A 648 4.94 -50.56 9.64
C ARG A 648 5.76 -49.51 8.91
N ALA A 649 6.61 -49.94 7.97
CA ALA A 649 7.26 -49.05 7.02
C ALA A 649 6.31 -48.70 5.88
N VAL A 650 6.27 -47.42 5.50
CA VAL A 650 5.57 -46.90 4.32
C VAL A 650 6.58 -46.68 3.19
N ASN A 651 6.18 -46.95 1.94
CA ASN A 651 6.99 -46.57 0.78
C ASN A 651 6.96 -45.04 0.59
N ALA A 652 8.15 -44.45 0.61
CA ALA A 652 8.41 -43.02 0.55
C ALA A 652 8.01 -42.36 -0.78
N GLN A 653 8.18 -43.07 -1.90
CA GLN A 653 8.10 -42.46 -3.23
C GLN A 653 6.67 -42.20 -3.72
N ASP A 654 5.64 -42.70 -3.02
CA ASP A 654 4.28 -42.81 -3.57
C ASP A 654 3.17 -42.26 -2.66
N GLY A 655 3.37 -41.27 -1.79
CA GLY A 655 2.24 -40.57 -1.13
C GLY A 655 1.24 -41.45 -0.34
N ALA A 656 1.67 -42.64 0.07
CA ALA A 656 0.82 -43.73 0.54
C ALA A 656 0.11 -43.49 1.89
N ILE A 657 0.33 -42.36 2.55
CA ILE A 657 -0.18 -42.09 3.89
C ILE A 657 -0.85 -40.71 3.98
N ALA A 658 -2.02 -40.68 4.63
CA ALA A 658 -2.77 -39.45 4.87
C ALA A 658 -3.24 -39.39 6.32
N VAL A 659 -3.43 -38.18 6.85
CA VAL A 659 -3.97 -37.97 8.20
C VAL A 659 -5.25 -37.15 8.17
N ASN A 660 -6.21 -37.47 9.03
CA ASN A 660 -7.39 -36.64 9.22
C ASN A 660 -7.03 -35.31 9.91
N ARG A 661 -7.93 -34.31 9.86
CA ARG A 661 -7.63 -32.92 10.25
C ARG A 661 -7.16 -32.77 11.70
N ASN A 662 -7.63 -33.64 12.59
CA ASN A 662 -7.31 -33.60 14.03
C ASN A 662 -6.12 -34.51 14.42
N GLY A 663 -5.53 -35.23 13.47
CA GLY A 663 -4.39 -36.12 13.73
C GLY A 663 -4.75 -37.39 14.50
N THR A 664 -6.03 -37.76 14.61
CA THR A 664 -6.46 -38.94 15.37
C THR A 664 -6.47 -40.21 14.54
N ARG A 665 -6.47 -40.11 13.21
CA ARG A 665 -6.50 -41.26 12.30
C ARG A 665 -5.53 -41.05 11.15
N ALA A 666 -4.75 -42.07 10.85
CA ALA A 666 -3.89 -42.14 9.67
C ALA A 666 -4.36 -43.28 8.75
N ALA A 667 -4.62 -42.97 7.49
CA ALA A 667 -4.91 -43.94 6.45
C ALA A 667 -3.63 -44.27 5.70
N LEU A 668 -3.39 -45.55 5.44
CA LEU A 668 -2.17 -46.04 4.83
C LEU A 668 -2.49 -47.03 3.70
N TYR A 669 -1.84 -46.87 2.56
CA TYR A 669 -1.80 -47.83 1.47
C TYR A 669 -0.84 -48.99 1.79
N GLU A 670 -1.34 -50.20 1.63
CA GLU A 670 -0.65 -51.43 1.96
C GLU A 670 -0.08 -52.09 0.68
N ASP A 671 1.04 -52.81 0.79
CA ASP A 671 1.72 -53.46 -0.36
C ASP A 671 0.84 -54.42 -1.18
N ASN A 672 -0.25 -54.91 -0.58
CA ASN A 672 -1.22 -55.79 -1.23
C ASN A 672 -2.35 -55.02 -1.95
N GLY A 673 -2.25 -53.70 -2.05
CA GLY A 673 -3.24 -52.82 -2.67
C GLY A 673 -4.43 -52.44 -1.78
N ALA A 674 -4.42 -52.82 -0.50
CA ALA A 674 -5.47 -52.46 0.45
C ALA A 674 -5.19 -51.12 1.13
N LEU A 675 -6.22 -50.53 1.74
CA LEU A 675 -6.08 -49.42 2.68
C LEU A 675 -6.24 -49.91 4.12
N SER A 676 -5.52 -49.30 5.05
CA SER A 676 -5.60 -49.56 6.48
C SER A 676 -5.74 -48.28 7.28
N LEU A 677 -6.43 -48.33 8.43
CA LEU A 677 -6.65 -47.18 9.30
C LEU A 677 -5.98 -47.41 10.66
N TRP A 678 -5.20 -46.42 11.10
CA TRP A 678 -4.38 -46.48 12.31
C TRP A 678 -4.68 -45.32 13.24
N ASP A 679 -4.55 -45.58 14.54
CA ASP A 679 -4.42 -44.54 15.55
C ASP A 679 -2.93 -44.24 15.74
N PRO A 680 -2.43 -43.09 15.26
CA PRO A 680 -1.01 -42.79 15.29
C PRO A 680 -0.46 -42.59 16.70
N ARG A 681 -1.31 -42.28 17.70
CA ARG A 681 -0.87 -42.08 19.09
C ARG A 681 -0.58 -43.39 19.79
N THR A 682 -1.40 -44.41 19.53
CA THR A 682 -1.25 -45.72 20.16
C THR A 682 -0.48 -46.71 19.27
N GLY A 683 -0.23 -46.37 18.00
CA GLY A 683 0.31 -47.30 17.00
C GLY A 683 -0.58 -48.51 16.73
N ARG A 684 -1.86 -48.44 17.16
CA ARG A 684 -2.80 -49.55 17.00
C ARG A 684 -3.58 -49.36 15.71
N ARG A 685 -3.70 -50.44 14.97
CA ARG A 685 -4.61 -50.53 13.84
C ARG A 685 -6.04 -50.48 14.37
N VAL A 686 -6.83 -49.53 13.88
CA VAL A 686 -8.24 -49.33 14.26
C VAL A 686 -9.11 -50.36 13.55
N ASP A 687 -8.86 -50.57 12.26
CA ASP A 687 -9.61 -51.54 11.46
C ASP A 687 -8.81 -52.09 10.26
N TRP A 688 -9.34 -53.17 9.66
CA TRP A 688 -8.93 -53.71 8.37
C TRP A 688 -10.12 -53.63 7.41
N THR A 689 -9.91 -53.34 6.12
CA THR A 689 -10.55 -54.02 4.96
C THR A 689 -10.40 -53.20 3.68
N LEU A 690 -9.78 -53.81 2.67
CA LEU A 690 -10.26 -53.77 1.28
C LEU A 690 -9.73 -55.07 0.67
N ARG A 691 -10.62 -56.03 0.37
CA ARG A 691 -10.22 -57.21 -0.42
C ARG A 691 -10.20 -56.79 -1.89
N TYR A 692 -9.11 -57.14 -2.55
CA TYR A 692 -8.80 -56.88 -3.97
C TYR A 692 -9.88 -57.38 -4.97
N ASP A 693 -10.95 -58.06 -4.52
CA ASP A 693 -11.95 -58.68 -5.39
C ASP A 693 -13.05 -57.73 -5.88
N ARG A 694 -13.22 -56.53 -5.31
CA ARG A 694 -14.29 -55.59 -5.70
C ARG A 694 -13.90 -54.12 -5.88
N THR A 695 -12.65 -53.75 -5.63
CA THR A 695 -12.21 -52.35 -5.71
C THR A 695 -11.20 -52.12 -6.83
N PRO A 696 -11.39 -51.09 -7.67
CA PRO A 696 -10.42 -50.70 -8.71
C PRO A 696 -9.02 -50.52 -8.13
N ARG A 697 -7.99 -50.79 -8.94
CA ARG A 697 -6.60 -50.52 -8.53
C ARG A 697 -6.45 -49.04 -8.22
N LEU A 698 -6.06 -48.73 -6.98
CA LEU A 698 -5.82 -47.38 -6.52
C LEU A 698 -4.40 -46.94 -6.90
N SER A 699 -4.25 -45.65 -7.20
CA SER A 699 -2.95 -45.00 -7.31
C SER A 699 -2.45 -44.65 -5.91
N PRO A 700 -1.30 -45.19 -5.45
CA PRO A 700 -0.80 -44.91 -4.11
C PRO A 700 -0.49 -43.41 -3.91
N ALA A 701 -0.17 -42.69 -4.99
CA ALA A 701 0.36 -41.33 -5.00
C ALA A 701 -0.60 -40.23 -4.49
N SER A 702 -1.89 -40.53 -4.32
CA SER A 702 -2.95 -39.52 -4.22
C SER A 702 -4.02 -39.83 -3.17
N LEU A 703 -3.63 -40.06 -1.92
CA LEU A 703 -4.55 -40.32 -0.81
C LEU A 703 -4.81 -39.06 0.04
N TYR A 704 -6.07 -38.64 0.17
CA TYR A 704 -6.45 -37.46 0.97
C TYR A 704 -7.69 -37.70 1.84
N PHE A 705 -7.70 -37.22 3.09
CA PHE A 705 -8.92 -37.16 3.90
C PHE A 705 -9.76 -35.93 3.54
N LEU A 706 -11.08 -36.08 3.51
CA LEU A 706 -12.03 -34.97 3.33
C LEU A 706 -12.23 -34.17 4.64
N ALA A 707 -12.86 -33.00 4.51
CA ALA A 707 -13.16 -32.10 5.63
C ALA A 707 -14.02 -32.74 6.74
N ASP A 708 -14.81 -33.77 6.41
CA ASP A 708 -15.66 -34.50 7.35
C ASP A 708 -14.89 -35.48 8.27
N ASN A 709 -13.59 -35.71 8.02
CA ASN A 709 -12.72 -36.65 8.72
C ASN A 709 -13.15 -38.12 8.67
N VAL A 710 -14.13 -38.46 7.83
CA VAL A 710 -14.69 -39.81 7.70
C VAL A 710 -14.35 -40.40 6.34
N HIS A 711 -14.36 -39.60 5.28
CA HIS A 711 -14.08 -40.08 3.93
C HIS A 711 -12.65 -39.79 3.51
N VAL A 712 -12.11 -40.68 2.69
CA VAL A 712 -10.86 -40.47 1.96
C VAL A 712 -11.14 -40.47 0.46
N VAL A 713 -10.33 -39.74 -0.29
CA VAL A 713 -10.33 -39.77 -1.75
C VAL A 713 -9.01 -40.32 -2.26
N SER A 714 -9.10 -41.15 -3.30
CA SER A 714 -7.97 -41.76 -3.98
C SER A 714 -8.27 -41.91 -5.46
N GLU A 715 -7.27 -41.72 -6.30
CA GLU A 715 -7.34 -42.02 -7.73
C GLU A 715 -7.37 -43.52 -7.98
N SER A 716 -8.05 -43.94 -9.05
CA SER A 716 -8.14 -45.32 -9.49
C SER A 716 -8.35 -45.45 -11.00
N SER A 717 -8.25 -46.67 -11.53
CA SER A 717 -8.54 -46.96 -12.95
C SER A 717 -10.00 -46.69 -13.39
N GLU A 718 -10.92 -46.46 -12.45
CA GLU A 718 -12.32 -46.14 -12.73
C GLU A 718 -12.67 -44.67 -12.46
N GLY A 719 -11.66 -43.82 -12.19
CA GLY A 719 -11.83 -42.42 -11.78
C GLY A 719 -11.46 -42.21 -10.31
N ILE A 720 -11.89 -41.09 -9.72
CA ILE A 720 -11.52 -40.73 -8.35
C ILE A 720 -12.54 -41.33 -7.39
N LEU A 721 -12.10 -42.22 -6.50
CA LEU A 721 -12.99 -42.89 -5.55
C LEU A 721 -13.09 -42.10 -4.26
N LYS A 722 -14.32 -41.87 -3.81
CA LYS A 722 -14.63 -41.45 -2.43
C LYS A 722 -14.93 -42.70 -1.62
N ILE A 723 -14.12 -42.97 -0.60
CA ILE A 723 -14.18 -44.19 0.21
C ILE A 723 -14.54 -43.81 1.65
N ASP A 724 -15.51 -44.49 2.26
CA ASP A 724 -15.86 -44.31 3.67
C ASP A 724 -14.89 -45.09 4.56
N THR A 725 -14.13 -44.44 5.45
CA THR A 725 -13.13 -45.14 6.27
C THR A 725 -13.71 -46.01 7.39
N ARG A 726 -15.03 -45.99 7.60
CA ARG A 726 -15.73 -46.82 8.60
C ARG A 726 -16.18 -48.16 8.02
N THR A 727 -16.56 -48.18 6.75
CA THR A 727 -17.03 -49.41 6.07
C THR A 727 -16.08 -49.89 4.97
N TRP A 728 -15.19 -49.00 4.51
CA TRP A 728 -14.32 -49.16 3.35
C TRP A 728 -15.04 -49.36 2.02
N ASP A 729 -16.33 -49.03 1.96
CA ASP A 729 -17.07 -49.04 0.71
C ASP A 729 -16.78 -47.79 -0.13
N VAL A 730 -16.80 -47.97 -1.45
CA VAL A 730 -16.80 -46.84 -2.40
C VAL A 730 -18.15 -46.14 -2.29
N ALA A 731 -18.16 -45.00 -1.62
CA ALA A 731 -19.35 -44.18 -1.40
C ALA A 731 -19.77 -43.43 -2.68
N ALA A 732 -18.81 -43.07 -3.53
CA ALA A 732 -19.04 -42.45 -4.84
C ALA A 732 -17.81 -42.54 -5.74
N VAL A 733 -18.02 -42.44 -7.05
CA VAL A 733 -16.98 -42.18 -8.06
C VAL A 733 -17.12 -40.72 -8.52
N VAL A 734 -16.03 -39.97 -8.49
CA VAL A 734 -15.93 -38.54 -8.78
C VAL A 734 -15.10 -38.39 -10.06
N GLY A 735 -15.71 -37.81 -11.10
CA GLY A 735 -15.09 -37.72 -12.44
C GLY A 735 -15.37 -38.94 -13.31
N GLU A 736 -15.16 -38.77 -14.63
CA GLU A 736 -15.32 -39.85 -15.60
C GLU A 736 -14.10 -40.78 -15.62
N LYS A 737 -14.19 -41.87 -16.39
CA LYS A 737 -13.08 -42.79 -16.60
C LYS A 737 -12.02 -42.14 -17.50
N GLY A 738 -11.01 -41.54 -16.87
CA GLY A 738 -9.87 -40.91 -17.55
C GLY A 738 -8.57 -41.23 -16.81
N ASP A 739 -7.45 -41.18 -17.53
CA ASP A 739 -6.10 -41.33 -16.97
C ASP A 739 -5.66 -40.00 -16.34
N TYR A 740 -6.40 -39.60 -15.30
CA TYR A 740 -5.88 -38.60 -14.39
C TYR A 740 -4.65 -39.23 -13.71
N GLY A 741 -3.55 -38.48 -13.62
CA GLY A 741 -2.34 -38.96 -12.94
C GLY A 741 -1.87 -38.03 -11.82
N LEU A 742 -2.55 -36.89 -11.64
CA LEU A 742 -2.24 -35.89 -10.62
C LEU A 742 -3.52 -35.43 -9.91
N LEU A 743 -3.57 -35.62 -8.59
CA LEU A 743 -4.63 -35.10 -7.72
C LEU A 743 -4.09 -34.10 -6.71
N GLY A 744 -4.78 -32.97 -6.55
CA GLY A 744 -4.50 -31.94 -5.56
C GLY A 744 -5.73 -31.63 -4.71
N MET A 745 -5.53 -31.48 -3.40
CA MET A 745 -6.57 -31.11 -2.43
C MET A 745 -6.27 -29.74 -1.83
N SER A 746 -7.29 -28.88 -1.77
CA SER A 746 -7.24 -27.59 -1.09
C SER A 746 -6.99 -27.71 0.42
N GLY A 747 -6.41 -26.66 1.00
CA GLY A 747 -6.09 -26.59 2.42
C GLY A 747 -7.31 -26.69 3.36
N ASP A 748 -8.49 -26.26 2.91
CA ASP A 748 -9.76 -26.39 3.62
C ASP A 748 -10.45 -27.77 3.48
N ARG A 749 -9.90 -28.62 2.59
CA ARG A 749 -10.39 -29.97 2.23
C ARG A 749 -11.79 -29.98 1.62
N GLN A 750 -12.15 -28.90 0.94
CA GLN A 750 -13.43 -28.80 0.23
C GLN A 750 -13.26 -28.81 -1.28
N THR A 751 -12.11 -28.42 -1.81
CA THR A 751 -11.85 -28.39 -3.26
C THR A 751 -10.82 -29.44 -3.65
N LEU A 752 -11.16 -30.24 -4.66
CA LEU A 752 -10.32 -31.26 -5.28
C LEU A 752 -10.06 -30.85 -6.73
N ALA A 753 -8.82 -30.90 -7.18
CA ALA A 753 -8.44 -30.77 -8.57
C ALA A 753 -7.79 -32.07 -9.06
N ALA A 754 -8.14 -32.49 -10.27
CA ALA A 754 -7.44 -33.54 -11.00
C ALA A 754 -6.90 -32.94 -12.30
N ALA A 755 -5.69 -33.36 -12.67
CA ALA A 755 -5.08 -32.99 -13.93
C ALA A 755 -4.67 -34.26 -14.69
N ASP A 756 -4.98 -34.28 -15.98
CA ASP A 756 -4.46 -35.29 -16.91
C ASP A 756 -2.97 -35.01 -17.16
N GLU A 757 -2.11 -36.00 -16.88
CA GLU A 757 -0.66 -35.84 -17.00
C GLU A 757 -0.19 -35.57 -18.43
N ASN A 758 -0.96 -35.99 -19.45
CA ASN A 758 -0.54 -35.95 -20.86
C ASN A 758 -1.33 -34.94 -21.68
N LEU A 759 -2.65 -34.84 -21.45
CA LEU A 759 -3.55 -33.93 -22.17
C LEU A 759 -3.60 -32.54 -21.53
N GLY A 760 -3.23 -32.43 -20.24
CA GLY A 760 -3.24 -31.17 -19.51
C GLY A 760 -4.63 -30.70 -19.08
N ASP A 761 -5.68 -31.49 -19.28
CA ASP A 761 -7.03 -31.14 -18.83
C ASP A 761 -7.11 -31.11 -17.31
N ILE A 762 -7.54 -29.97 -16.75
CA ILE A 762 -7.75 -29.75 -15.33
C ILE A 762 -9.24 -29.76 -15.05
N VAL A 763 -9.66 -30.62 -14.13
CA VAL A 763 -11.04 -30.68 -13.65
C VAL A 763 -11.06 -30.38 -12.16
N VAL A 764 -11.97 -29.50 -11.74
CA VAL A 764 -12.09 -29.03 -10.37
C VAL A 764 -13.47 -29.36 -9.82
N TRP A 765 -13.50 -29.94 -8.63
CA TRP A 765 -14.72 -30.24 -7.89
C TRP A 765 -14.70 -29.60 -6.51
N ARG A 766 -15.89 -29.20 -6.04
CA ARG A 766 -16.13 -28.76 -4.67
C ARG A 766 -17.02 -29.75 -3.92
N TRP A 767 -16.56 -30.16 -2.75
CA TRP A 767 -17.23 -31.01 -1.78
C TRP A 767 -18.25 -30.21 -0.98
N SER A 768 -19.47 -30.76 -0.88
CA SER A 768 -20.50 -30.29 0.05
C SER A 768 -20.66 -31.30 1.17
N ALA A 769 -20.40 -30.88 2.41
CA ALA A 769 -20.62 -31.70 3.60
C ALA A 769 -22.12 -32.00 3.83
N GLU A 770 -22.99 -31.03 3.50
CA GLU A 770 -24.45 -31.18 3.64
C GLU A 770 -25.00 -32.25 2.69
N GLU A 771 -24.50 -32.27 1.45
CA GLU A 771 -24.99 -33.19 0.41
C GLU A 771 -24.15 -34.47 0.30
N SER A 772 -23.05 -34.56 1.04
CA SER A 772 -22.08 -35.66 1.01
C SER A 772 -21.62 -36.02 -0.42
N ARG A 773 -21.49 -35.02 -1.31
CA ARG A 773 -21.09 -35.22 -2.71
C ARG A 773 -20.16 -34.13 -3.21
N PHE A 774 -19.38 -34.49 -4.23
CA PHE A 774 -18.67 -33.53 -5.06
C PHE A 774 -19.58 -32.95 -6.14
N ARG A 775 -19.40 -31.66 -6.41
CA ARG A 775 -19.97 -30.94 -7.56
C ARG A 775 -18.84 -30.42 -8.41
N GLN A 776 -18.85 -30.76 -9.69
CA GLN A 776 -17.87 -30.22 -10.63
C GLN A 776 -18.12 -28.72 -10.80
N THR A 777 -17.09 -27.92 -10.54
CA THR A 777 -17.16 -26.46 -10.62
C THR A 777 -16.51 -25.93 -11.88
N ARG A 778 -15.48 -26.60 -12.41
CA ARG A 778 -14.75 -26.14 -13.59
C ARG A 778 -14.09 -27.30 -14.34
N THR A 779 -13.98 -27.13 -15.66
CA THR A 779 -13.06 -27.87 -16.52
C THR A 779 -12.32 -26.86 -17.37
N ALA A 780 -11.00 -26.97 -17.46
CA ALA A 780 -10.17 -26.11 -18.30
C ALA A 780 -9.01 -26.92 -18.86
N ALA A 781 -8.68 -26.73 -20.14
CA ALA A 781 -7.43 -27.23 -20.69
C ALA A 781 -6.27 -26.38 -20.15
N ALA A 782 -5.22 -26.99 -19.62
CA ALA A 782 -3.95 -26.29 -19.42
C ALA A 782 -3.49 -25.79 -20.80
N ALA A 783 -3.36 -24.48 -20.95
CA ALA A 783 -3.15 -23.89 -22.26
C ALA A 783 -1.84 -24.39 -22.90
N GLY A 784 -1.95 -25.26 -23.92
CA GLY A 784 -0.89 -25.55 -24.88
C GLY A 784 0.33 -26.33 -24.36
N THR A 785 0.18 -27.21 -23.38
CA THR A 785 1.31 -28.04 -22.89
C THR A 785 1.48 -29.30 -23.76
N SER A 786 2.55 -29.38 -24.56
CA SER A 786 2.99 -30.66 -25.17
C SER A 786 3.83 -31.52 -24.22
N ALA A 787 4.16 -30.97 -23.05
CA ALA A 787 4.98 -31.61 -22.02
C ALA A 787 4.11 -32.21 -20.91
N ARG A 788 4.62 -33.29 -20.31
CA ARG A 788 3.95 -34.00 -19.21
C ARG A 788 3.82 -33.09 -17.98
N LEU A 789 2.64 -33.05 -17.37
CA LEU A 789 2.46 -32.39 -16.07
C LEU A 789 3.22 -33.15 -14.96
N LEU A 790 3.94 -32.41 -14.12
CA LEU A 790 4.70 -32.95 -13.00
C LEU A 790 3.99 -32.76 -11.66
N GLY A 791 3.16 -31.73 -11.53
CA GLY A 791 2.49 -31.42 -10.26
C GLY A 791 1.24 -30.57 -10.42
N VAL A 792 0.36 -30.68 -9.42
CA VAL A 792 -0.86 -29.88 -9.27
C VAL A 792 -0.98 -29.38 -7.83
N ALA A 793 -1.35 -28.12 -7.67
CA ALA A 793 -1.56 -27.48 -6.37
C ALA A 793 -2.91 -26.75 -6.37
N VAL A 794 -3.58 -26.74 -5.23
CA VAL A 794 -4.86 -26.05 -5.05
C VAL A 794 -4.70 -25.04 -3.92
N SER A 795 -5.08 -23.78 -4.17
CA SER A 795 -5.11 -22.74 -3.14
C SER A 795 -5.98 -23.14 -1.93
N HIS A 796 -5.75 -22.51 -0.77
CA HIS A 796 -6.34 -22.93 0.50
C HIS A 796 -7.88 -23.05 0.46
N ALA A 797 -8.56 -22.09 -0.15
CA ALA A 797 -10.03 -22.05 -0.30
C ALA A 797 -10.54 -22.59 -1.65
N GLY A 798 -9.62 -23.04 -2.52
CA GLY A 798 -9.93 -23.58 -3.85
C GLY A 798 -10.24 -22.54 -4.91
N GLU A 799 -9.85 -21.28 -4.73
CA GLU A 799 -10.10 -20.17 -5.67
C GLU A 799 -9.20 -20.23 -6.91
N LYS A 800 -8.01 -20.82 -6.77
CA LYS A 800 -7.04 -21.05 -7.84
C LYS A 800 -6.45 -22.46 -7.79
N VAL A 801 -6.08 -22.98 -8.96
CA VAL A 801 -5.35 -24.23 -9.17
C VAL A 801 -4.10 -23.90 -10.00
N ALA A 802 -2.95 -24.45 -9.63
CA ALA A 802 -1.72 -24.33 -10.40
C ALA A 802 -1.25 -25.71 -10.86
N THR A 803 -0.72 -25.79 -12.07
CA THR A 803 0.01 -26.95 -12.58
C THR A 803 1.40 -26.54 -13.03
N VAL A 804 2.34 -27.47 -12.93
CA VAL A 804 3.69 -27.34 -13.47
C VAL A 804 3.97 -28.49 -14.41
N ASP A 805 4.54 -28.21 -15.58
CA ASP A 805 4.94 -29.23 -16.55
C ASP A 805 6.45 -29.52 -16.54
N ALA A 806 6.86 -30.53 -17.30
CA ALA A 806 8.26 -30.97 -17.40
C ALA A 806 9.19 -29.91 -18.01
N ASP A 807 8.64 -28.94 -18.75
CA ASP A 807 9.37 -27.80 -19.28
C ASP A 807 9.39 -26.62 -18.29
N SER A 808 8.98 -26.86 -17.04
CA SER A 808 8.86 -25.87 -15.97
C SER A 808 7.91 -24.72 -16.33
N ARG A 809 6.88 -24.97 -17.12
CA ARG A 809 5.83 -23.99 -17.41
C ARG A 809 4.78 -24.06 -16.30
N LEU A 810 4.51 -22.92 -15.67
CA LEU A 810 3.48 -22.79 -14.64
C LEU A 810 2.17 -22.34 -15.27
N THR A 811 1.10 -23.10 -15.08
CA THR A 811 -0.25 -22.71 -15.51
C THR A 811 -1.12 -22.48 -14.29
N ILE A 812 -1.73 -21.30 -14.20
CA ILE A 812 -2.60 -20.89 -13.09
C ILE A 812 -4.01 -20.73 -13.63
N LEU A 813 -4.95 -21.47 -13.06
CA LEU A 813 -6.38 -21.44 -13.35
C LEU A 813 -7.12 -20.77 -12.20
N ASP A 814 -7.86 -19.72 -12.51
CA ASP A 814 -8.85 -19.14 -11.61
C ASP A 814 -10.15 -19.96 -11.66
N THR A 815 -10.53 -20.59 -10.54
CA THR A 815 -11.65 -21.54 -10.52
C THR A 815 -13.01 -20.85 -10.63
N GLY A 816 -13.10 -19.57 -10.25
CA GLY A 816 -14.32 -18.75 -10.23
C GLY A 816 -14.64 -18.08 -11.57
N THR A 817 -13.62 -17.68 -12.33
CA THR A 817 -13.77 -17.05 -13.66
C THR A 817 -13.49 -18.03 -14.80
N GLY A 818 -12.61 -19.01 -14.60
CA GLY A 818 -12.07 -19.86 -15.65
C GLY A 818 -10.90 -19.22 -16.41
N HIS A 819 -10.43 -18.05 -15.98
CA HIS A 819 -9.27 -17.39 -16.58
C HIS A 819 -8.01 -18.23 -16.35
N VAL A 820 -7.23 -18.46 -17.40
CA VAL A 820 -5.99 -19.22 -17.37
C VAL A 820 -4.84 -18.30 -17.74
N VAL A 821 -3.79 -18.36 -16.93
CA VAL A 821 -2.55 -17.64 -17.18
C VAL A 821 -1.39 -18.62 -17.17
N THR A 822 -0.40 -18.37 -18.00
CA THR A 822 0.79 -19.23 -18.08
C THR A 822 2.05 -18.39 -17.97
N SER A 823 3.00 -18.89 -17.18
CA SER A 823 4.35 -18.33 -17.03
C SER A 823 5.41 -19.36 -17.44
N SER A 824 6.47 -18.89 -18.10
CA SER A 824 7.66 -19.69 -18.40
C SER A 824 8.74 -19.42 -17.36
N VAL A 825 9.25 -20.47 -16.70
CA VAL A 825 10.29 -20.35 -15.68
C VAL A 825 11.68 -20.29 -16.33
N GLY A 826 12.59 -19.47 -15.77
CA GLY A 826 14.00 -19.45 -16.15
C GLY A 826 14.69 -20.74 -15.70
N ALA A 827 15.46 -21.36 -16.60
CA ALA A 827 16.01 -22.71 -16.49
C ALA A 827 16.64 -23.05 -15.12
N GLY A 828 15.92 -23.84 -14.33
CA GLY A 828 16.38 -24.60 -13.18
C GLY A 828 15.36 -25.72 -12.98
N GLN A 829 15.81 -26.99 -12.94
CA GLN A 829 14.95 -28.17 -12.90
C GLN A 829 13.84 -28.00 -11.84
N GLY A 830 12.63 -27.68 -12.29
CA GLY A 830 11.51 -27.40 -11.41
C GLY A 830 11.10 -28.67 -10.68
N LEU A 831 11.20 -28.66 -9.35
CA LEU A 831 10.56 -29.70 -8.56
C LEU A 831 9.05 -29.69 -8.85
N ALA A 832 8.41 -30.85 -8.80
CA ALA A 832 6.95 -31.00 -8.99
C ALA A 832 6.08 -30.21 -7.99
N SER A 833 6.68 -29.56 -7.00
CA SER A 833 5.98 -28.90 -5.90
C SER A 833 5.74 -27.43 -6.20
N VAL A 834 4.51 -26.97 -5.99
CA VAL A 834 4.11 -25.57 -6.14
C VAL A 834 3.16 -25.22 -4.99
N PHE A 835 3.25 -24.02 -4.45
CA PHE A 835 2.51 -23.62 -3.26
C PHE A 835 1.84 -22.26 -3.45
N PHE A 836 0.58 -22.14 -3.03
CA PHE A 836 -0.09 -20.85 -2.97
C PHE A 836 0.10 -20.18 -1.62
N SER A 837 0.21 -18.86 -1.63
CA SER A 837 -0.09 -18.03 -0.46
C SER A 837 -1.53 -18.27 0.02
N ARG A 838 -1.79 -17.94 1.29
CA ARG A 838 -3.12 -18.19 1.89
C ARG A 838 -4.25 -17.46 1.17
N ASP A 839 -3.99 -16.25 0.68
CA ASP A 839 -4.91 -15.40 -0.07
C ASP A 839 -4.93 -15.71 -1.58
N ALA A 840 -4.16 -16.73 -1.99
CA ALA A 840 -4.00 -17.17 -3.37
C ALA A 840 -3.49 -16.08 -4.33
N ARG A 841 -2.86 -14.99 -3.85
CA ARG A 841 -2.33 -13.92 -4.71
C ARG A 841 -0.92 -14.22 -5.23
N LEU A 842 -0.12 -14.88 -4.42
CA LEU A 842 1.24 -15.31 -4.75
C LEU A 842 1.31 -16.83 -4.91
N LEU A 843 2.14 -17.26 -5.86
CA LEU A 843 2.54 -18.64 -6.08
C LEU A 843 4.04 -18.76 -5.83
N ALA A 844 4.46 -19.83 -5.18
CA ALA A 844 5.84 -20.13 -4.87
C ALA A 844 6.24 -21.50 -5.44
N GLN A 845 7.41 -21.57 -6.07
CA GLN A 845 7.99 -22.81 -6.58
C GLN A 845 9.44 -22.92 -6.13
N PRO A 846 9.81 -23.96 -5.36
CA PRO A 846 11.19 -24.24 -5.03
C PRO A 846 11.99 -24.66 -6.27
N PHE A 847 13.24 -24.23 -6.37
CA PHE A 847 14.17 -24.60 -7.43
C PHE A 847 15.57 -24.88 -6.87
N GLY A 848 16.38 -25.59 -7.66
CA GLY A 848 17.79 -25.84 -7.38
C GLY A 848 18.08 -26.92 -6.32
N SER A 849 19.36 -27.15 -6.08
CA SER A 849 19.90 -28.07 -5.06
C SER A 849 21.18 -27.49 -4.48
N GLY A 850 21.40 -27.63 -3.17
CA GLY A 850 22.61 -27.12 -2.51
C GLY A 850 22.63 -25.59 -2.40
N GLU A 851 23.77 -24.98 -2.77
CA GLU A 851 24.01 -23.54 -2.60
C GLU A 851 23.16 -22.65 -3.53
N ASP A 852 22.69 -23.19 -4.66
CA ASP A 852 21.81 -22.50 -5.61
C ASP A 852 20.31 -22.77 -5.34
N SER A 853 19.96 -23.24 -4.14
CA SER A 853 18.56 -23.50 -3.79
C SER A 853 17.79 -22.20 -3.49
N GLY A 854 16.54 -22.15 -3.93
CA GLY A 854 15.70 -20.98 -3.76
C GLY A 854 14.22 -21.26 -4.00
N ILE A 855 13.41 -20.21 -3.89
CA ILE A 855 11.98 -20.20 -4.15
C ILE A 855 11.72 -19.10 -5.17
N GLY A 856 11.23 -19.46 -6.35
CA GLY A 856 10.68 -18.49 -7.30
C GLY A 856 9.29 -18.06 -6.83
N LEU A 857 8.94 -16.81 -7.12
CA LEU A 857 7.63 -16.22 -6.79
C LEU A 857 6.95 -15.72 -8.06
N TRP A 858 5.63 -15.91 -8.14
CA TRP A 858 4.80 -15.43 -9.25
C TRP A 858 3.53 -14.76 -8.76
N ASP A 859 3.09 -13.75 -9.50
CA ASP A 859 1.75 -13.19 -9.35
C ASP A 859 0.72 -14.14 -9.98
N THR A 860 -0.31 -14.48 -9.23
CA THR A 860 -1.31 -15.47 -9.68
C THR A 860 -2.42 -14.88 -10.56
N ALA A 861 -2.51 -13.55 -10.64
CA ALA A 861 -3.46 -12.85 -11.50
C ALA A 861 -2.86 -12.59 -12.89
N THR A 862 -1.58 -12.20 -12.98
CA THR A 862 -0.89 -11.87 -14.23
C THR A 862 0.04 -12.96 -14.74
N GLY A 863 0.47 -13.89 -13.87
CA GLY A 863 1.46 -14.92 -14.20
C GLY A 863 2.89 -14.38 -14.27
N ASP A 864 3.12 -13.11 -13.94
CA ASP A 864 4.44 -12.52 -14.02
C ASP A 864 5.37 -13.10 -12.95
N ALA A 865 6.62 -13.34 -13.33
CA ALA A 865 7.65 -13.73 -12.38
C ALA A 865 8.02 -12.52 -11.51
N LEU A 866 7.92 -12.70 -10.20
CA LEU A 866 8.22 -11.69 -9.20
C LEU A 866 9.64 -11.81 -8.66
N GLY A 867 10.45 -12.71 -9.21
CA GLY A 867 11.83 -12.94 -8.78
C GLY A 867 12.00 -14.17 -7.90
N THR A 868 13.16 -14.27 -7.28
CA THR A 868 13.59 -15.44 -6.52
C THR A 868 14.05 -15.06 -5.13
N TRP A 869 13.76 -15.95 -4.19
CA TRP A 869 14.20 -15.91 -2.81
C TRP A 869 15.24 -17.02 -2.60
N SER A 870 16.49 -16.67 -2.27
CA SER A 870 17.52 -17.68 -1.97
C SER A 870 17.23 -18.38 -0.63
N LEU A 871 17.29 -19.71 -0.63
CA LEU A 871 17.32 -20.50 0.59
C LEU A 871 18.78 -20.63 1.01
N ALA A 872 19.37 -19.58 1.59
CA ALA A 872 20.74 -19.64 2.07
C ALA A 872 20.90 -20.85 3.02
N ALA A 873 21.75 -21.80 2.63
CA ALA A 873 22.01 -23.00 3.41
C ALA A 873 22.60 -22.58 4.77
N GLN A 874 21.76 -22.58 5.80
CA GLN A 874 22.22 -22.44 7.18
C GLN A 874 23.12 -23.64 7.48
N GLY A 875 24.43 -23.41 7.51
CA GLY A 875 25.42 -24.30 8.10
C GLY A 875 25.53 -25.69 7.47
N ALA A 876 26.47 -25.84 6.52
CA ALA A 876 27.22 -27.07 6.26
C ALA A 876 26.41 -28.39 6.31
N ALA A 877 25.44 -28.56 5.43
CA ALA A 877 25.14 -29.88 4.86
C ALA A 877 25.67 -29.86 3.43
N GLY A 878 26.37 -30.92 3.01
CA GLY A 878 27.07 -30.96 1.72
C GLY A 878 26.17 -30.68 0.51
N PRO A 879 26.76 -30.49 -0.69
CA PRO A 879 26.06 -30.07 -1.92
C PRO A 879 24.89 -30.97 -2.36
N ASP A 880 24.72 -32.15 -1.76
CA ASP A 880 23.76 -33.18 -2.16
C ASP A 880 22.54 -33.36 -1.23
N THR A 881 22.35 -32.53 -0.20
CA THR A 881 21.13 -32.61 0.63
C THR A 881 20.03 -31.68 0.09
N PRO A 882 18.96 -32.19 -0.55
CA PRO A 882 17.87 -31.36 -1.04
C PRO A 882 17.16 -30.71 0.15
N VAL A 883 16.92 -29.40 0.06
CA VAL A 883 16.04 -28.69 1.00
C VAL A 883 14.61 -29.14 0.70
N GLU A 884 14.00 -29.90 1.61
CA GLU A 884 12.58 -30.23 1.45
C GLU A 884 11.75 -29.00 1.79
N VAL A 885 10.89 -28.61 0.86
CA VAL A 885 10.01 -27.45 1.00
C VAL A 885 8.57 -27.94 0.94
N VAL A 886 7.73 -27.51 1.89
CA VAL A 886 6.32 -27.90 1.95
C VAL A 886 5.44 -26.73 2.37
N GLN A 887 4.18 -26.73 1.92
CA GLN A 887 3.19 -25.78 2.38
C GLN A 887 2.77 -26.08 3.82
N ALA A 888 2.81 -25.06 4.67
CA ALA A 888 2.26 -25.11 6.00
C ALA A 888 0.72 -24.97 5.98
N PRO A 889 0.01 -25.55 6.96
CA PRO A 889 -1.42 -25.37 7.21
C PRO A 889 -2.02 -23.98 7.08
N ASP A 890 -1.22 -22.96 7.40
CA ASP A 890 -1.57 -21.55 7.49
C ASP A 890 -1.34 -20.79 6.17
N GLY A 891 -0.78 -21.45 5.15
CA GLY A 891 -0.44 -20.85 3.86
C GLY A 891 1.02 -20.42 3.72
N GLY A 892 1.84 -20.57 4.78
CA GLY A 892 3.28 -20.36 4.72
C GLY A 892 4.03 -21.54 4.09
N ILE A 893 5.35 -21.46 4.10
CA ILE A 893 6.28 -22.47 3.62
C ILE A 893 7.17 -22.94 4.78
N LEU A 894 7.34 -24.25 4.92
CA LEU A 894 8.36 -24.85 5.77
C LEU A 894 9.48 -25.39 4.89
N SER A 895 10.72 -25.03 5.23
CA SER A 895 11.91 -25.62 4.63
C SER A 895 12.67 -26.42 5.68
N LEU A 896 12.99 -27.66 5.37
CA LEU A 896 13.83 -28.53 6.20
C LEU A 896 15.25 -28.58 5.62
N GLY A 897 16.21 -28.03 6.36
CA GLY A 897 17.63 -28.11 6.02
C GLY A 897 18.21 -29.51 6.26
N GLY A 898 19.30 -29.84 5.57
CA GLY A 898 19.99 -31.14 5.67
C GLY A 898 20.58 -31.45 7.06
N ASP A 899 20.73 -30.43 7.91
CA ASP A 899 21.11 -30.52 9.32
C ASP A 899 19.92 -30.83 10.26
N GLY A 900 18.70 -30.88 9.72
CA GLY A 900 17.45 -31.05 10.45
C GLY A 900 16.86 -29.74 10.99
N SER A 901 17.37 -28.58 10.57
CA SER A 901 16.78 -27.28 10.88
C SER A 901 15.46 -27.09 10.12
N LEU A 902 14.40 -26.75 10.83
CA LEU A 902 13.11 -26.41 10.23
C LEU A 902 12.93 -24.89 10.29
N VAL A 903 12.87 -24.27 9.12
CA VAL A 903 12.63 -22.83 8.99
C VAL A 903 11.22 -22.62 8.43
N ARG A 904 10.43 -21.80 9.13
CA ARG A 904 9.10 -21.38 8.68
C ARG A 904 9.18 -20.00 8.07
N ARG A 905 8.55 -19.84 6.92
CA ARG A 905 8.44 -18.59 6.17
C ARG A 905 6.97 -18.33 5.90
N GLN A 906 6.51 -17.12 6.22
CA GLN A 906 5.17 -16.70 5.82
C GLN A 906 5.17 -16.31 4.34
N LEU A 907 4.07 -16.58 3.66
CA LEU A 907 3.91 -16.30 2.23
C LEU A 907 2.64 -15.46 2.05
N GLY A 908 2.80 -14.14 2.11
CA GLY A 908 1.68 -13.20 1.96
C GLY A 908 2.08 -11.75 2.22
N ALA A 909 1.70 -10.85 1.29
CA ALA A 909 2.04 -9.43 1.36
C ALA A 909 1.51 -8.74 2.62
N SER A 910 0.29 -9.08 3.06
CA SER A 910 -0.32 -8.52 4.28
C SER A 910 0.44 -8.91 5.55
N GLU A 911 0.92 -10.14 5.63
CA GLU A 911 1.70 -10.67 6.76
C GLU A 911 3.11 -10.07 6.78
N TRP A 912 3.73 -9.92 5.60
CA TRP A 912 5.02 -9.24 5.45
C TRP A 912 4.91 -7.77 5.86
N ARG A 913 3.89 -7.06 5.38
CA ARG A 913 3.61 -5.68 5.77
C ARG A 913 3.42 -5.53 7.28
N ALA A 914 2.64 -6.42 7.91
CA ALA A 914 2.46 -6.40 9.36
C ALA A 914 3.78 -6.64 10.12
N THR A 915 4.62 -7.56 9.63
CA THR A 915 5.94 -7.85 10.19
C THR A 915 6.85 -6.63 10.08
N LEU A 916 6.97 -6.04 8.89
CA LEU A 916 7.81 -4.86 8.66
C LEU A 916 7.31 -3.63 9.43
N CYS A 917 6.00 -3.37 9.48
CA CYS A 917 5.45 -2.29 10.30
C CYS A 917 5.71 -2.47 11.79
N SER A 918 5.93 -3.71 12.27
CA SER A 918 6.31 -3.94 13.66
C SER A 918 7.78 -3.60 13.96
N LEU A 919 8.64 -3.62 12.93
CA LEU A 919 10.08 -3.37 13.04
C LEU A 919 10.45 -1.93 12.64
N VAL A 920 9.81 -1.41 11.60
CA VAL A 920 10.09 -0.11 10.99
C VAL A 920 8.76 0.60 10.70
N ALA A 921 8.18 1.17 11.75
CA ALA A 921 6.94 1.98 11.65
C ALA A 921 7.20 3.42 11.19
N GLU A 922 8.46 3.84 11.20
CA GLU A 922 8.89 5.20 10.85
C GLU A 922 8.71 5.44 9.33
N PRO A 923 8.22 6.64 8.92
CA PRO A 923 8.05 6.96 7.51
C PRO A 923 9.40 7.06 6.78
N LEU A 924 9.34 7.06 5.44
CA LEU A 924 10.52 7.36 4.63
C LEU A 924 11.07 8.76 5.00
N PRO A 925 12.41 8.95 4.97
CA PRO A 925 13.01 10.29 5.10
C PRO A 925 12.38 11.27 4.10
N GLU A 926 12.25 12.54 4.48
CA GLU A 926 11.58 13.58 3.67
C GLU A 926 12.20 13.71 2.27
N GLU A 927 13.54 13.63 2.16
CA GLU A 927 14.22 13.68 0.85
C GLU A 927 13.83 12.51 -0.06
N ASP A 928 13.75 11.30 0.47
CA ASP A 928 13.36 10.11 -0.30
C ASP A 928 11.86 10.16 -0.61
N TYR A 929 11.02 10.58 0.33
CA TYR A 929 9.59 10.78 0.08
C TYR A 929 9.36 11.78 -1.05
N ASP A 930 10.01 12.95 -1.02
CA ASP A 930 9.87 13.96 -2.06
C ASP A 930 10.42 13.48 -3.41
N ARG A 931 11.54 12.73 -3.40
CA ARG A 931 12.15 12.19 -4.61
C ARG A 931 11.23 11.22 -5.37
N TYR A 932 10.49 10.37 -4.66
CA TYR A 932 9.69 9.31 -5.28
C TYR A 932 8.19 9.59 -5.31
N LEU A 933 7.67 10.40 -4.37
CA LEU A 933 6.25 10.51 -4.07
C LEU A 933 5.72 11.95 -4.03
N SER A 934 6.51 12.99 -4.30
CA SER A 934 6.06 14.39 -4.23
C SER A 934 4.79 14.70 -5.04
N ASP A 935 4.61 14.05 -6.19
CA ASP A 935 3.42 14.22 -7.06
C ASP A 935 2.26 13.27 -6.72
N LEU A 936 2.43 12.38 -5.74
CA LEU A 936 1.48 11.34 -5.34
C LEU A 936 1.07 11.55 -3.86
N ASP A 937 -0.22 11.80 -3.62
CA ASP A 937 -0.75 11.88 -2.24
C ASP A 937 -0.82 10.47 -1.62
N VAL A 938 0.22 10.08 -0.89
CA VAL A 938 0.42 8.73 -0.32
C VAL A 938 0.56 8.82 1.19
N THR A 939 -0.34 8.15 1.90
CA THR A 939 -0.30 8.08 3.37
C THR A 939 0.77 7.11 3.86
N ALA A 940 1.28 7.33 5.07
CA ALA A 940 2.25 6.42 5.69
C ALA A 940 1.69 4.98 5.77
N PRO A 941 2.49 3.96 5.41
CA PRO A 941 2.01 2.58 5.28
C PRO A 941 1.67 1.93 6.63
N CYS A 942 2.28 2.39 7.72
CA CYS A 942 2.11 1.83 9.05
C CYS A 942 1.31 2.79 9.94
N PRO A 943 0.38 2.28 10.76
CA PRO A 943 -0.33 3.12 11.73
C PRO A 943 0.65 3.69 12.76
N SER A 944 0.49 4.96 13.12
CA SER A 944 1.28 5.60 14.18
C SER A 944 1.07 4.85 15.50
N ARG A 945 2.17 4.41 16.12
CA ARG A 945 2.16 3.70 17.41
C ARG A 945 1.76 4.58 18.58
#